data_AF-A0A9N9HP06-F1
#
_entry.id   AF-A0A9N9HP06-F1
#
_cell.length_a   1.000
_cell.length_b   1.000
_cell.length_c   1.000
_cell.angle_alpha   90.00
_cell.angle_beta   90.00
_cell.angle_gamma   90.00
#
_symmetry.space_group_name_H-M   'P 1'
#
loop_
_entity.id
_entity.type
_entity.pdbx_description
1 polymer ?
#
loop_
_entity_poly.entity_id
_entity_poly.type
_entity_poly.pdbx_seq_one_letter_code
_entity_poly.pdbx_strand_id
1 'polypeptide(L)'
;LLSKPEPYFSGIIAVDMFITTLMATAIITLFYASCTLLQVISQQIKEIVKGSFIIQPTNSKNHGPNEVPDFNILPEKKQQIIIEYKGHKFNVVYKLQETDKNNNNNSLPPQPYYKVPDPMSSIYLLIINDSSPNTSLDVNAITEFINEVMCSYFKAKEKYYRRSRYKHNDGHWNRVQYLSDLNSLETVEPQEILLKKELDSFINDKDFYKRIGVLYRHLYYFNLKEIKNDNYMSAVFSSVPSNQIIVLEDVDTQSNILYKRDRIPNYFNFISEDVLKKKEDLSKYKELFSFISLSNFLGCLDRQILSEGTIIIMTTNHIEHLDPAWLASVSDGYARIYNEFITTQKINFRYANINESFLFDKNTASKMIDTLTSIIGGFYVFLDKAKEPPKSGFDFRPMNLIAELEPFRNKTYITLYGFTSDVQHLFYDLKDAHTMFSSDCFTTFIFYTGMTFYSVINNGEHKIKVLNDTIDQSNVNCKVTLIDGQQAFKVISEYANNSIYHSRDPGIRFNIALDPNSESFAAQVKIPDKLDITYTLKCNNTNEFNVKRKWNAITSRILLNKFNDSKTYFDNICNPIEGKNQPVSSKLQEGTKLFDSLVEQDQSVTIIRIVDESVGFFKIQDFGVVKIISEEISNTMLMNIIQGFKELANTSVVLDLSDNGGGYLSVVLFFSIFLFPNNYPTFDSDMRISKQMRLVITEQFKLKTLNNIFDVSGTINSKTHANFTNADDLFGNNVYTRGGVMKNYSNKYIASDSDLNVIRQYIQNLTTSLPWKPEDYIILTNGVCGSSYALIAKHVAEFNNVTTVAVSGIVSNLLLSYSSFTGGQTGLKLCSRE
;
A
#
# COMPACT_ATOMS: atom_id res chain seq x y z
N LEU A 1 -41.75 24.34 14.02
CA LEU A 1 -42.85 23.35 14.17
C LEU A 1 -43.22 22.82 12.79
N LEU A 2 -43.31 21.49 12.69
CA LEU A 2 -43.84 20.65 11.60
C LEU A 2 -42.93 20.34 10.39
N SER A 3 -42.05 19.38 10.67
CA SER A 3 -41.59 18.22 9.88
C SER A 3 -42.26 17.89 8.54
N LYS A 4 -41.42 17.77 7.49
CA LYS A 4 -41.65 16.94 6.30
C LYS A 4 -41.33 15.47 6.59
N PRO A 5 -42.19 14.49 6.23
CA PRO A 5 -41.90 13.06 6.38
C PRO A 5 -41.53 12.45 5.01
N GLU A 6 -40.26 12.37 4.63
CA GLU A 6 -39.85 11.77 3.34
C GLU A 6 -38.70 10.74 3.35
N PRO A 7 -37.95 10.47 4.44
CA PRO A 7 -37.06 9.29 4.47
C PRO A 7 -37.65 8.07 5.18
N TYR A 8 -38.82 8.19 5.84
CA TYR A 8 -39.44 7.06 6.55
C TYR A 8 -40.28 6.15 5.66
N PHE A 9 -40.86 6.66 4.56
CA PHE A 9 -41.74 5.86 3.69
C PHE A 9 -40.98 4.88 2.78
N SER A 10 -39.77 5.23 2.31
CA SER A 10 -38.95 4.32 1.49
C SER A 10 -38.34 3.18 2.32
N GLY A 11 -37.93 3.46 3.56
CA GLY A 11 -37.46 2.44 4.50
C GLY A 11 -38.58 1.47 4.92
N ILE A 12 -39.80 1.97 5.12
CA ILE A 12 -40.95 1.11 5.46
C ILE A 12 -41.36 0.26 4.25
N ILE A 13 -41.42 0.80 3.02
CA ILE A 13 -41.77 0.00 1.83
C ILE A 13 -40.70 -1.06 1.51
N ALA A 14 -39.41 -0.76 1.70
CA ALA A 14 -38.33 -1.73 1.48
C ALA A 14 -38.32 -2.82 2.56
N VAL A 15 -38.55 -2.48 3.83
CA VAL A 15 -38.68 -3.44 4.93
C VAL A 15 -39.95 -4.26 4.78
N ASP A 16 -41.06 -3.67 4.33
CA ASP A 16 -42.33 -4.37 4.14
C ASP A 16 -42.28 -5.28 2.90
N MET A 17 -41.62 -4.89 1.80
CA MET A 17 -41.32 -5.78 0.67
C MET A 17 -40.32 -6.88 1.05
N PHE A 18 -39.32 -6.58 1.88
CA PHE A 18 -38.35 -7.59 2.34
C PHE A 18 -39.01 -8.58 3.29
N ILE A 19 -39.81 -8.12 4.26
CA ILE A 19 -40.56 -8.98 5.19
C ILE A 19 -41.65 -9.75 4.46
N THR A 20 -42.40 -9.15 3.53
CA THR A 20 -43.40 -9.89 2.73
C THR A 20 -42.73 -10.90 1.80
N THR A 21 -41.54 -10.63 1.25
CA THR A 21 -40.81 -11.61 0.43
C THR A 21 -40.18 -12.71 1.31
N LEU A 22 -39.66 -12.38 2.49
CA LEU A 22 -39.11 -13.35 3.45
C LEU A 22 -40.23 -14.23 4.04
N MET A 23 -41.37 -13.64 4.38
CA MET A 23 -42.57 -14.33 4.84
C MET A 23 -43.19 -15.15 3.70
N ALA A 24 -43.27 -14.63 2.47
CA ALA A 24 -43.78 -15.38 1.32
C ALA A 24 -42.87 -16.56 0.99
N THR A 25 -41.55 -16.37 0.97
CA THR A 25 -40.59 -17.47 0.75
C THR A 25 -40.59 -18.47 1.91
N ALA A 26 -40.69 -18.03 3.17
CA ALA A 26 -40.81 -18.94 4.32
C ALA A 26 -42.13 -19.72 4.31
N ILE A 27 -43.26 -19.07 4.01
CA ILE A 27 -44.58 -19.69 3.91
C ILE A 27 -44.65 -20.64 2.70
N ILE A 28 -44.11 -20.26 1.54
CA ILE A 28 -43.99 -21.13 0.36
C ILE A 28 -43.11 -22.34 0.71
N THR A 29 -41.95 -22.13 1.33
CA THR A 29 -41.04 -23.23 1.68
C THR A 29 -41.65 -24.18 2.70
N LEU A 30 -42.37 -23.68 3.71
CA LEU A 30 -43.13 -24.52 4.66
C LEU A 30 -44.30 -25.26 3.99
N PHE A 31 -45.05 -24.60 3.11
CA PHE A 31 -46.19 -25.20 2.41
C PHE A 31 -45.75 -26.34 1.48
N TYR A 32 -44.64 -26.16 0.73
CA TYR A 32 -44.12 -27.18 -0.18
C TYR A 32 -43.30 -28.28 0.54
N ALA A 33 -42.62 -27.98 1.64
CA ALA A 33 -42.03 -28.99 2.51
C ALA A 33 -43.10 -29.94 3.07
N SER A 34 -44.26 -29.38 3.44
CA SER A 34 -45.44 -30.15 3.84
C SER A 34 -45.94 -31.05 2.70
N CYS A 35 -46.00 -30.54 1.46
CA CYS A 35 -46.38 -31.34 0.27
C CYS A 35 -45.37 -32.46 -0.05
N THR A 36 -44.07 -32.24 0.18
CA THR A 36 -43.02 -33.25 -0.07
C THR A 36 -43.07 -34.35 1.00
N LEU A 37 -43.29 -33.97 2.25
CA LEU A 37 -43.58 -34.90 3.35
C LEU A 37 -44.85 -35.72 3.06
N LEU A 38 -45.90 -35.08 2.55
CA LEU A 38 -47.14 -35.74 2.09
C LEU A 38 -46.87 -36.73 0.93
N GLN A 39 -45.93 -36.43 0.03
CA GLN A 39 -45.56 -37.33 -1.06
C GLN A 39 -44.77 -38.56 -0.57
N VAL A 40 -43.86 -38.39 0.39
CA VAL A 40 -43.15 -39.51 1.07
C VAL A 40 -44.14 -40.38 1.85
N ILE A 41 -45.05 -39.77 2.61
CA ILE A 41 -46.15 -40.45 3.29
C ILE A 41 -47.00 -41.22 2.25
N SER A 42 -47.34 -40.59 1.12
CA SER A 42 -48.14 -41.22 0.06
C SER A 42 -47.45 -42.42 -0.59
N GLN A 43 -46.13 -42.38 -0.78
CA GLN A 43 -45.36 -43.51 -1.31
C GLN A 43 -45.38 -44.72 -0.36
N GLN A 44 -45.24 -44.51 0.95
CA GLN A 44 -45.29 -45.61 1.92
C GLN A 44 -46.73 -46.11 2.20
N ILE A 45 -47.75 -45.25 2.03
CA ILE A 45 -49.16 -45.65 2.10
C ILE A 45 -49.54 -46.65 1.01
N LYS A 46 -48.89 -46.62 -0.16
CA LYS A 46 -49.18 -47.56 -1.25
C LYS A 46 -48.98 -49.04 -0.87
N GLU A 47 -48.25 -49.33 0.20
CA GLU A 47 -48.02 -50.69 0.71
C GLU A 47 -49.03 -51.12 1.81
N ILE A 48 -49.95 -50.24 2.22
CA ILE A 48 -50.93 -50.50 3.29
C ILE A 48 -52.23 -51.06 2.69
N VAL A 49 -52.61 -52.29 3.08
CA VAL A 49 -53.72 -53.05 2.47
C VAL A 49 -55.12 -52.63 3.00
N LYS A 50 -55.22 -51.92 4.13
CA LYS A 50 -56.51 -51.47 4.73
C LYS A 50 -56.42 -50.08 5.38
N GLY A 51 -57.38 -49.20 5.09
CA GLY A 51 -57.53 -47.86 5.68
C GLY A 51 -58.50 -46.97 4.89
N SER A 52 -58.82 -45.78 5.41
CA SER A 52 -59.59 -44.77 4.67
C SER A 52 -58.66 -43.66 4.18
N PHE A 53 -58.73 -43.30 2.90
CA PHE A 53 -57.79 -42.37 2.29
C PHE A 53 -58.49 -41.27 1.48
N ILE A 54 -57.91 -40.07 1.49
CA ILE A 54 -58.31 -38.91 0.69
C ILE A 54 -57.37 -38.82 -0.51
N ILE A 55 -57.94 -38.73 -1.71
CA ILE A 55 -57.18 -38.49 -2.95
C ILE A 55 -57.21 -36.99 -3.25
N GLN A 56 -56.04 -36.38 -3.35
CA GLN A 56 -55.89 -34.96 -3.69
C GLN A 56 -55.03 -34.81 -4.95
N PRO A 57 -55.50 -34.09 -5.99
CA PRO A 57 -54.68 -33.80 -7.16
C PRO A 57 -53.48 -32.94 -6.78
N THR A 58 -52.29 -33.21 -7.32
CA THR A 58 -51.13 -32.34 -7.12
C THR A 58 -51.35 -31.03 -7.87
N ASN A 59 -51.56 -29.93 -7.17
CA ASN A 59 -51.63 -28.62 -7.79
C ASN A 59 -50.27 -28.26 -8.43
N SER A 60 -50.27 -28.01 -9.75
CA SER A 60 -49.29 -27.19 -10.52
C SER A 60 -48.71 -27.78 -11.81
N LYS A 61 -49.45 -28.58 -12.58
CA LYS A 61 -49.10 -28.79 -14.01
C LYS A 61 -50.23 -28.30 -14.92
N ASN A 62 -49.89 -27.42 -15.86
CA ASN A 62 -50.67 -27.29 -17.09
C ASN A 62 -50.39 -28.58 -17.88
N HIS A 63 -51.24 -29.58 -17.69
CA HIS A 63 -51.11 -30.84 -18.41
C HIS A 63 -51.31 -30.61 -19.90
N GLY A 64 -50.40 -31.15 -20.72
CA GLY A 64 -50.66 -31.30 -22.15
C GLY A 64 -51.89 -32.20 -22.37
N PRO A 65 -52.53 -32.17 -23.56
CA PRO A 65 -53.80 -32.85 -23.80
C PRO A 65 -53.79 -34.39 -23.59
N ASN A 66 -52.61 -35.01 -23.37
CA ASN A 66 -52.43 -36.44 -23.19
C ASN A 66 -51.69 -36.83 -21.88
N GLU A 67 -51.50 -35.92 -20.91
CA GLU A 67 -50.86 -36.26 -19.62
C GLU A 67 -51.90 -36.58 -18.54
N VAL A 68 -51.70 -37.69 -17.84
CA VAL A 68 -52.54 -38.10 -16.69
C VAL A 68 -52.17 -37.24 -15.48
N PRO A 69 -53.13 -36.66 -14.74
CA PRO A 69 -52.84 -35.90 -13.53
C PRO A 69 -52.20 -36.78 -12.45
N ASP A 70 -51.17 -36.25 -11.79
CA ASP A 70 -50.57 -36.89 -10.61
C ASP A 70 -51.50 -36.68 -9.39
N PHE A 71 -51.71 -37.72 -8.59
CA PHE A 71 -52.55 -37.68 -7.39
C PHE A 71 -51.76 -38.09 -6.14
N ASN A 72 -51.94 -37.32 -5.07
CA ASN A 72 -51.48 -37.69 -3.73
C ASN A 72 -52.58 -38.45 -3.00
N ILE A 73 -52.23 -39.57 -2.37
CA ILE A 73 -53.11 -40.35 -1.48
C ILE A 73 -52.71 -40.07 -0.04
N LEU A 74 -53.64 -39.53 0.75
CA LEU A 74 -53.44 -39.09 2.13
C LEU A 74 -54.37 -39.85 3.09
N PRO A 75 -54.03 -40.04 4.37
CA PRO A 75 -54.94 -40.62 5.37
C PRO A 75 -56.20 -39.75 5.61
N GLU A 76 -57.33 -40.41 5.91
CA GLU A 76 -58.54 -39.75 6.41
C GLU A 76 -58.36 -39.22 7.85
N LYS A 77 -59.19 -38.26 8.26
CA LYS A 77 -59.12 -37.53 9.55
C LYS A 77 -58.85 -38.46 10.73
N LYS A 78 -57.80 -38.17 11.51
CA LYS A 78 -57.38 -38.85 12.76
C LYS A 78 -56.77 -40.24 12.58
N GLN A 79 -56.56 -40.73 11.35
CA GLN A 79 -55.88 -42.00 11.14
C GLN A 79 -54.38 -41.85 11.44
N GLN A 80 -53.89 -42.71 12.32
CA GLN A 80 -52.46 -42.84 12.65
C GLN A 80 -51.80 -43.79 11.64
N ILE A 81 -50.68 -43.39 11.05
CA ILE A 81 -49.91 -44.25 10.15
C ILE A 81 -48.50 -44.40 10.71
N ILE A 82 -47.98 -45.62 10.71
CA ILE A 82 -46.58 -45.89 10.99
C ILE A 82 -45.81 -45.86 9.68
N ILE A 83 -44.83 -44.96 9.58
CA ILE A 83 -43.84 -44.95 8.49
C ILE A 83 -42.50 -45.44 9.04
N GLU A 84 -41.74 -46.18 8.23
CA GLU A 84 -40.39 -46.62 8.61
C GLU A 84 -39.36 -45.95 7.72
N TYR A 85 -38.34 -45.32 8.31
CA TYR A 85 -37.27 -44.66 7.60
C TYR A 85 -35.92 -44.91 8.26
N LYS A 86 -34.97 -45.46 7.50
CA LYS A 86 -33.62 -45.85 7.94
C LYS A 86 -33.61 -46.62 9.28
N GLY A 87 -34.57 -47.53 9.47
CA GLY A 87 -34.68 -48.37 10.68
C GLY A 87 -35.40 -47.72 11.87
N HIS A 88 -35.87 -46.46 11.75
CA HIS A 88 -36.70 -45.79 12.75
C HIS A 88 -38.17 -45.80 12.32
N LYS A 89 -39.07 -46.13 13.24
CA LYS A 89 -40.52 -46.09 13.03
C LYS A 89 -41.10 -44.79 13.56
N PHE A 90 -41.86 -44.08 12.73
CA PHE A 90 -42.53 -42.84 13.08
C PHE A 90 -44.05 -43.02 12.97
N ASN A 91 -44.76 -42.68 14.03
CA ASN A 91 -46.20 -42.51 14.04
C ASN A 91 -46.56 -41.11 13.50
N VAL A 92 -47.28 -41.06 12.39
CA VAL A 92 -47.71 -39.84 11.71
C VAL A 92 -49.21 -39.66 11.91
N VAL A 93 -49.61 -38.50 12.43
CA VAL A 93 -51.01 -38.14 12.63
C VAL A 93 -51.35 -36.94 11.77
N TYR A 94 -52.31 -37.12 10.86
CA TYR A 94 -52.83 -36.06 10.01
C TYR A 94 -54.13 -35.49 10.61
N LYS A 95 -54.15 -34.17 10.88
CA LYS A 95 -55.32 -33.47 11.45
C LYS A 95 -55.81 -32.37 10.51
N LEU A 96 -56.99 -32.57 9.91
CA LEU A 96 -57.78 -31.52 9.25
C LEU A 96 -58.71 -30.87 10.29
N GLN A 97 -58.71 -29.54 10.40
CA GLN A 97 -59.68 -28.82 11.24
C GLN A 97 -61.06 -28.74 10.56
N GLU A 98 -62.13 -28.92 11.33
CA GLU A 98 -63.52 -28.80 10.87
C GLU A 98 -63.93 -27.32 10.81
N THR A 99 -64.50 -26.89 9.68
CA THR A 99 -65.12 -25.58 9.55
C THR A 99 -66.49 -25.60 10.23
N ASP A 100 -66.63 -24.92 11.38
CA ASP A 100 -67.93 -24.72 12.04
C ASP A 100 -68.84 -23.85 11.16
N LYS A 101 -69.89 -24.47 10.59
CA LYS A 101 -71.03 -23.76 10.02
C LYS A 101 -72.02 -23.43 11.13
N ASN A 102 -71.89 -22.26 11.76
CA ASN A 102 -72.99 -21.60 12.49
C ASN A 102 -72.60 -20.16 12.90
N ASN A 103 -73.01 -19.15 12.13
CA ASN A 103 -73.96 -18.12 12.60
C ASN A 103 -74.23 -17.03 11.55
N ASN A 104 -75.51 -16.66 11.55
CA ASN A 104 -76.23 -15.79 10.64
C ASN A 104 -75.95 -14.28 10.85
N ASN A 105 -76.24 -13.55 9.77
CA ASN A 105 -76.82 -12.20 9.70
C ASN A 105 -76.09 -11.04 10.44
N ASN A 106 -75.36 -10.24 9.67
CA ASN A 106 -75.62 -8.80 9.57
C ASN A 106 -74.94 -8.20 8.33
N SER A 107 -75.72 -7.42 7.59
CA SER A 107 -75.37 -6.73 6.34
C SER A 107 -74.39 -5.57 6.55
N LEU A 108 -73.26 -5.57 5.83
CA LEU A 108 -72.38 -4.40 5.59
C LEU A 108 -71.75 -4.49 4.17
N PRO A 109 -71.42 -3.35 3.53
CA PRO A 109 -71.34 -3.20 2.06
C PRO A 109 -70.06 -3.79 1.43
N PRO A 110 -70.00 -3.99 0.10
CA PRO A 110 -68.99 -4.83 -0.54
C PRO A 110 -67.60 -4.17 -0.51
N GLN A 111 -66.65 -4.84 0.13
CA GLN A 111 -65.20 -4.55 0.09
C GLN A 111 -64.49 -5.65 -0.71
N PRO A 112 -63.34 -5.35 -1.36
CA PRO A 112 -62.75 -6.16 -2.42
C PRO A 112 -62.31 -7.53 -1.90
N TYR A 113 -62.46 -8.54 -2.77
CA TYR A 113 -62.11 -9.95 -2.56
C TYR A 113 -60.71 -10.15 -1.96
N TYR A 114 -60.60 -10.14 -0.64
CA TYR A 114 -59.55 -10.84 0.09
C TYR A 114 -60.09 -12.23 0.40
N LYS A 115 -59.58 -13.24 -0.34
CA LYS A 115 -59.70 -14.63 0.11
C LYS A 115 -58.98 -14.72 1.45
N VAL A 116 -59.74 -14.86 2.54
CA VAL A 116 -59.19 -15.30 3.82
C VAL A 116 -58.47 -16.64 3.55
N PRO A 117 -57.19 -16.82 3.95
CA PRO A 117 -56.51 -18.09 3.78
C PRO A 117 -57.30 -19.19 4.48
N ASP A 118 -57.58 -20.30 3.78
CA ASP A 118 -58.17 -21.47 4.40
C ASP A 118 -57.27 -21.92 5.58
N PRO A 119 -57.85 -22.25 6.76
CA PRO A 119 -57.06 -22.64 7.93
C PRO A 119 -56.20 -23.89 7.63
N MET A 120 -54.90 -23.82 7.95
CA MET A 120 -53.88 -24.82 7.59
C MET A 120 -54.10 -26.18 8.27
N SER A 121 -54.00 -27.27 7.49
CA SER A 121 -53.92 -28.65 8.01
C SER A 121 -52.58 -28.92 8.70
N SER A 122 -52.56 -29.75 9.75
CA SER A 122 -51.36 -30.00 10.57
C SER A 122 -50.92 -31.47 10.53
N ILE A 123 -49.61 -31.71 10.39
CA ILE A 123 -48.98 -33.04 10.42
C ILE A 123 -48.16 -33.16 11.70
N TYR A 124 -48.43 -34.20 12.49
CA TYR A 124 -47.66 -34.51 13.70
C TYR A 124 -46.81 -35.77 13.48
N LEU A 125 -45.52 -35.71 13.79
CA LEU A 125 -44.57 -36.83 13.72
C LEU A 125 -44.17 -37.24 15.15
N LEU A 126 -44.29 -38.53 15.47
CA LEU A 126 -43.98 -39.09 16.78
C LEU A 126 -43.11 -40.34 16.61
N ILE A 127 -41.90 -40.40 17.16
CA ILE A 127 -41.06 -41.61 17.07
C ILE A 127 -41.66 -42.72 17.94
N ILE A 128 -41.75 -43.94 17.42
CA ILE A 128 -42.13 -45.14 18.17
C ILE A 128 -40.84 -45.77 18.70
N ASN A 129 -40.60 -45.67 20.01
CA ASN A 129 -39.48 -46.36 20.65
C ASN A 129 -39.85 -47.84 20.85
N ASP A 130 -39.13 -48.75 20.20
CA ASP A 130 -39.21 -50.18 20.51
C ASP A 130 -38.57 -50.40 21.91
N SER A 131 -39.44 -50.55 22.92
CA SER A 131 -39.24 -51.19 24.23
C SER A 131 -37.79 -51.21 24.80
N SER A 132 -37.29 -50.06 25.24
CA SER A 132 -36.13 -49.97 26.13
C SER A 132 -36.28 -48.74 27.03
N PRO A 133 -36.23 -48.85 28.37
CA PRO A 133 -36.64 -47.79 29.28
C PRO A 133 -35.60 -46.66 29.45
N ASN A 134 -34.60 -46.53 28.58
CA ASN A 134 -33.52 -45.55 28.73
C ASN A 134 -32.98 -45.00 27.39
N THR A 135 -33.85 -44.52 26.52
CA THR A 135 -33.43 -43.76 25.32
C THR A 135 -34.22 -42.45 25.22
N SER A 136 -33.48 -41.35 25.42
CA SER A 136 -33.90 -39.97 25.15
C SER A 136 -34.54 -39.86 23.76
N LEU A 137 -35.62 -39.07 23.64
CA LEU A 137 -36.18 -38.66 22.34
C LEU A 137 -35.04 -38.27 21.40
N ASP A 138 -34.84 -39.04 20.33
CA ASP A 138 -33.77 -38.77 19.37
C ASP A 138 -34.21 -37.67 18.41
N VAL A 139 -34.11 -36.42 18.90
CA VAL A 139 -34.35 -35.20 18.11
C VAL A 139 -33.45 -35.18 16.86
N ASN A 140 -32.28 -35.85 16.89
CA ASN A 140 -31.40 -35.92 15.73
C ASN A 140 -32.02 -36.74 14.60
N ALA A 141 -32.71 -37.85 14.90
CA ALA A 141 -33.40 -38.66 13.90
C ALA A 141 -34.54 -37.88 13.20
N ILE A 142 -35.32 -37.09 13.94
CA ILE A 142 -36.34 -36.19 13.36
C ILE A 142 -35.67 -35.10 12.51
N THR A 143 -34.59 -34.50 13.01
CA THR A 143 -33.84 -33.45 12.32
C THR A 143 -33.23 -33.96 11.00
N GLU A 144 -32.65 -35.15 11.01
CA GLU A 144 -32.06 -35.79 9.83
C GLU A 144 -33.15 -36.11 8.79
N PHE A 145 -34.29 -36.65 9.23
CA PHE A 145 -35.42 -36.92 8.36
C PHE A 145 -35.96 -35.65 7.69
N ILE A 146 -36.18 -34.57 8.46
CA ILE A 146 -36.62 -33.28 7.92
C ILE A 146 -35.58 -32.71 6.94
N ASN A 147 -34.29 -32.74 7.29
CA ASN A 147 -33.22 -32.23 6.44
C ASN A 147 -33.13 -32.99 5.10
N GLU A 148 -33.32 -34.30 5.10
CA GLU A 148 -33.33 -35.09 3.85
C GLU A 148 -34.58 -34.85 3.01
N VAL A 149 -35.77 -34.72 3.62
CA VAL A 149 -36.99 -34.31 2.90
C VAL A 149 -36.77 -32.94 2.23
N MET A 150 -36.14 -32.00 2.94
CA MET A 150 -35.76 -30.70 2.40
C MET A 150 -34.73 -30.80 1.27
N CYS A 151 -33.70 -31.64 1.41
CA CYS A 151 -32.70 -31.87 0.36
C CYS A 151 -33.33 -32.50 -0.90
N SER A 152 -34.26 -33.45 -0.73
CA SER A 152 -35.00 -34.05 -1.83
C SER A 152 -35.86 -33.03 -2.56
N TYR A 153 -36.52 -32.14 -1.81
CA TYR A 153 -37.25 -30.99 -2.38
C TYR A 153 -36.33 -30.07 -3.18
N PHE A 154 -35.18 -29.66 -2.63
CA PHE A 154 -34.24 -28.79 -3.34
C PHE A 154 -33.70 -29.44 -4.62
N LYS A 155 -33.41 -30.75 -4.61
CA LYS A 155 -33.05 -31.52 -5.82
C LYS A 155 -34.18 -31.57 -6.84
N ALA A 156 -35.42 -31.74 -6.39
CA ALA A 156 -36.59 -31.71 -7.28
C ALA A 156 -36.81 -30.31 -7.88
N LYS A 157 -36.56 -29.26 -7.10
CA LYS A 157 -36.66 -27.85 -7.54
C LYS A 157 -35.53 -27.43 -8.48
N GLU A 158 -34.33 -27.95 -8.31
CA GLU A 158 -33.18 -27.71 -9.20
C GLU A 158 -33.53 -28.00 -10.66
N LYS A 159 -34.39 -28.99 -10.92
CA LYS A 159 -34.92 -29.32 -12.25
C LYS A 159 -35.83 -28.24 -12.88
N TYR A 160 -36.33 -27.30 -12.10
CA TYR A 160 -37.27 -26.24 -12.53
C TYR A 160 -36.67 -24.83 -12.53
N TYR A 161 -35.54 -24.58 -11.84
CA TYR A 161 -34.89 -23.26 -11.82
C TYR A 161 -33.90 -23.13 -12.98
N ARG A 162 -34.38 -22.63 -14.12
CA ARG A 162 -33.53 -22.33 -15.27
C ARG A 162 -32.95 -20.91 -15.17
N ARG A 163 -31.62 -20.80 -15.21
CA ARG A 163 -30.94 -19.50 -15.40
C ARG A 163 -31.47 -18.85 -16.67
N SER A 164 -31.51 -17.52 -16.68
CA SER A 164 -32.08 -16.76 -17.79
C SER A 164 -31.21 -15.57 -18.11
N ARG A 165 -31.12 -15.24 -19.40
CA ARG A 165 -30.52 -14.00 -19.88
C ARG A 165 -31.61 -12.95 -20.01
N TYR A 166 -31.38 -11.80 -19.42
CA TYR A 166 -32.20 -10.60 -19.54
C TYR A 166 -31.47 -9.57 -20.39
N LYS A 167 -32.21 -8.87 -21.24
CA LYS A 167 -31.73 -7.71 -22.00
C LYS A 167 -32.64 -6.53 -21.69
N HIS A 168 -32.04 -5.35 -21.51
CA HIS A 168 -32.78 -4.13 -21.25
C HIS A 168 -33.30 -3.54 -22.58
N ASN A 169 -34.63 -3.47 -22.77
CA ASN A 169 -35.27 -2.81 -23.90
C ASN A 169 -36.44 -1.94 -23.40
N ASP A 170 -36.65 -0.75 -23.96
CA ASP A 170 -37.81 0.13 -23.69
C ASP A 170 -38.09 0.43 -22.19
N GLY A 171 -37.03 0.52 -21.38
CA GLY A 171 -37.15 0.88 -19.95
C GLY A 171 -37.43 -0.29 -19.00
N HIS A 172 -37.42 -1.53 -19.50
CA HIS A 172 -37.60 -2.73 -18.68
C HIS A 172 -36.63 -3.86 -19.06
N TRP A 173 -36.32 -4.71 -18.07
CA TRP A 173 -35.54 -5.94 -18.28
C TRP A 173 -36.43 -7.04 -18.84
N ASN A 174 -36.20 -7.41 -20.10
CA ASN A 174 -36.94 -8.46 -20.78
C ASN A 174 -36.14 -9.76 -20.77
N ARG A 175 -36.77 -10.86 -20.37
CA ARG A 175 -36.16 -12.20 -20.44
C ARG A 175 -36.05 -12.62 -21.90
N VAL A 176 -34.83 -12.84 -22.37
CA VAL A 176 -34.53 -13.19 -23.77
C VAL A 176 -34.52 -14.70 -23.96
N GLN A 177 -33.78 -15.42 -23.10
CA GLN A 177 -33.58 -16.85 -23.25
C GLN A 177 -33.40 -17.54 -21.90
N TYR A 178 -33.87 -18.79 -21.81
CA TYR A 178 -33.42 -19.73 -20.79
C TYR A 178 -32.03 -20.22 -21.17
N LEU A 179 -31.13 -20.24 -20.21
CA LEU A 179 -29.79 -20.81 -20.36
C LEU A 179 -29.89 -22.28 -20.00
N SER A 180 -29.37 -23.14 -20.87
CA SER A 180 -29.30 -24.59 -20.64
C SER A 180 -28.38 -24.92 -19.45
N ASP A 181 -28.60 -26.09 -18.86
CA ASP A 181 -27.82 -26.61 -17.73
C ASP A 181 -26.32 -26.63 -18.03
N LEU A 182 -25.52 -26.48 -16.96
CA LEU A 182 -24.05 -26.35 -16.95
C LEU A 182 -23.34 -27.00 -18.15
N ASN A 183 -22.87 -26.19 -19.12
CA ASN A 183 -21.66 -26.55 -19.84
C ASN A 183 -20.54 -26.51 -18.79
N SER A 184 -19.94 -27.67 -18.48
CA SER A 184 -18.82 -27.72 -17.55
C SER A 184 -17.69 -26.82 -18.06
N LEU A 185 -17.02 -26.11 -17.13
CA LEU A 185 -15.82 -25.31 -17.41
C LEU A 185 -14.71 -26.13 -18.10
N GLU A 186 -14.83 -27.46 -18.15
CA GLU A 186 -13.92 -28.38 -18.84
C GLU A 186 -13.92 -28.19 -20.37
N THR A 187 -14.92 -27.51 -20.95
CA THR A 187 -15.01 -27.29 -22.40
C THR A 187 -14.27 -26.06 -22.92
N VAL A 188 -13.58 -25.29 -22.06
CA VAL A 188 -12.82 -24.09 -22.45
C VAL A 188 -11.31 -24.40 -22.48
N GLU A 189 -10.72 -24.36 -23.67
CA GLU A 189 -9.29 -24.64 -23.94
C GLU A 189 -8.31 -23.55 -23.37
N PRO A 190 -6.99 -23.84 -23.30
CA PRO A 190 -6.11 -23.31 -22.26
C PRO A 190 -5.34 -22.03 -22.66
N GLN A 191 -6.01 -20.86 -22.62
CA GLN A 191 -5.31 -19.56 -22.66
C GLN A 191 -5.50 -18.67 -21.42
N GLU A 192 -6.02 -19.20 -20.31
CA GLU A 192 -6.25 -18.40 -19.10
C GLU A 192 -5.70 -19.04 -17.82
N ILE A 193 -4.38 -19.05 -17.64
CA ILE A 193 -3.75 -19.48 -16.39
C ILE A 193 -4.03 -18.49 -15.24
N LEU A 194 -4.21 -17.19 -15.54
CA LEU A 194 -4.55 -16.15 -14.56
C LEU A 194 -6.03 -16.18 -14.18
N LEU A 195 -6.93 -16.29 -15.18
CA LEU A 195 -8.36 -16.45 -14.89
C LEU A 195 -8.61 -17.76 -14.16
N LYS A 196 -7.96 -18.88 -14.54
CA LYS A 196 -8.03 -20.13 -13.77
C LYS A 196 -7.58 -19.96 -12.34
N LYS A 197 -6.55 -19.17 -12.03
CA LYS A 197 -6.08 -19.03 -10.63
C LYS A 197 -7.05 -18.20 -9.77
N GLU A 198 -7.66 -17.17 -10.34
CA GLU A 198 -8.71 -16.38 -9.67
C GLU A 198 -10.02 -17.16 -9.59
N LEU A 199 -10.40 -17.89 -10.64
CA LEU A 199 -11.51 -18.84 -10.65
C LEU A 199 -11.24 -20.03 -9.74
N ASP A 200 -10.02 -20.50 -9.56
CA ASP A 200 -9.66 -21.61 -8.68
C ASP A 200 -9.72 -21.14 -7.23
N SER A 201 -9.35 -19.89 -6.93
CA SER A 201 -9.63 -19.28 -5.62
C SER A 201 -11.14 -19.13 -5.37
N PHE A 202 -11.91 -18.79 -6.42
CA PHE A 202 -13.37 -18.74 -6.42
C PHE A 202 -14.03 -20.14 -6.33
N ILE A 203 -13.39 -21.19 -6.85
CA ILE A 203 -13.87 -22.58 -6.87
C ILE A 203 -13.47 -23.30 -5.58
N ASN A 204 -12.34 -22.94 -4.96
CA ASN A 204 -11.84 -23.59 -3.74
C ASN A 204 -12.55 -23.09 -2.47
N ASP A 205 -13.21 -21.93 -2.49
CA ASP A 205 -13.99 -21.44 -1.36
C ASP A 205 -15.46 -21.90 -1.39
N LYS A 206 -15.67 -23.19 -1.65
CA LYS A 206 -17.01 -23.82 -1.72
C LYS A 206 -17.83 -23.60 -0.47
N ASP A 207 -17.19 -23.47 0.69
CA ASP A 207 -17.85 -23.29 1.99
C ASP A 207 -18.29 -21.84 2.23
N PHE A 208 -17.60 -20.85 1.68
CA PHE A 208 -18.10 -19.47 1.61
C PHE A 208 -19.37 -19.41 0.77
N TYR A 209 -19.37 -19.96 -0.44
CA TYR A 209 -20.53 -19.90 -1.34
C TYR A 209 -21.71 -20.78 -0.94
N LYS A 210 -21.48 -21.89 -0.23
CA LYS A 210 -22.55 -22.64 0.48
C LYS A 210 -23.25 -21.79 1.52
N ARG A 211 -22.55 -20.86 2.18
CA ARG A 211 -23.11 -19.93 3.17
C ARG A 211 -23.88 -18.74 2.55
N ILE A 212 -23.60 -18.37 1.30
CA ILE A 212 -24.23 -17.21 0.62
C ILE A 212 -25.28 -17.59 -0.44
N GLY A 213 -25.55 -18.88 -0.66
CA GLY A 213 -26.68 -19.34 -1.48
C GLY A 213 -26.53 -19.11 -2.99
N VAL A 214 -25.38 -19.44 -3.59
CA VAL A 214 -25.01 -19.08 -4.99
C VAL A 214 -25.78 -19.81 -6.11
N LEU A 215 -26.75 -20.67 -5.82
CA LEU A 215 -27.20 -21.62 -6.86
C LEU A 215 -27.90 -21.00 -8.09
N TYR A 216 -28.38 -19.74 -8.08
CA TYR A 216 -29.16 -19.20 -9.22
C TYR A 216 -29.00 -17.69 -9.45
N ARG A 217 -27.92 -17.26 -10.15
CA ARG A 217 -27.81 -15.88 -10.67
C ARG A 217 -28.24 -15.82 -12.14
N HIS A 218 -29.03 -14.80 -12.50
CA HIS A 218 -29.39 -14.48 -13.87
C HIS A 218 -28.35 -13.54 -14.50
N LEU A 219 -28.23 -13.61 -15.82
CA LEU A 219 -27.34 -12.73 -16.58
C LEU A 219 -28.12 -11.54 -17.14
N TYR A 220 -27.68 -10.34 -16.80
CA TYR A 220 -28.21 -9.07 -17.26
C TYR A 220 -27.24 -8.49 -18.28
N TYR A 221 -27.57 -8.65 -19.56
CA TYR A 221 -26.77 -8.11 -20.64
C TYR A 221 -27.09 -6.63 -20.84
N PHE A 222 -26.05 -5.80 -20.77
CA PHE A 222 -26.16 -4.35 -20.85
C PHE A 222 -25.33 -3.82 -22.01
N ASN A 223 -25.91 -2.93 -22.83
CA ASN A 223 -25.27 -2.37 -24.02
C ASN A 223 -25.21 -0.85 -23.89
N LEU A 224 -24.00 -0.29 -23.83
CA LEU A 224 -23.80 1.15 -23.64
C LEU A 224 -24.31 1.99 -24.82
N LYS A 225 -24.47 1.40 -26.03
CA LYS A 225 -25.06 2.10 -27.20
C LYS A 225 -26.52 2.51 -26.97
N GLU A 226 -27.22 1.80 -26.09
CA GLU A 226 -28.67 1.98 -25.89
C GLU A 226 -28.97 3.06 -24.82
N ILE A 227 -27.94 3.65 -24.20
CA ILE A 227 -28.08 4.69 -23.18
C ILE A 227 -28.20 6.07 -23.80
N LYS A 228 -29.21 6.81 -23.33
CA LYS A 228 -29.53 8.14 -23.86
C LYS A 228 -29.00 9.29 -23.00
N ASN A 229 -28.83 9.08 -21.70
CA ASN A 229 -28.33 10.09 -20.76
C ASN A 229 -27.95 9.47 -19.40
N ASP A 230 -27.29 10.27 -18.56
CA ASP A 230 -26.84 9.90 -17.22
C ASP A 230 -27.95 9.36 -16.29
N ASN A 231 -29.12 10.01 -16.24
CA ASN A 231 -30.23 9.56 -15.39
C ASN A 231 -30.76 8.19 -15.82
N TYR A 232 -30.81 7.94 -17.13
CA TYR A 232 -31.23 6.66 -17.68
C TYR A 232 -30.22 5.56 -17.31
N MET A 233 -28.91 5.85 -17.38
CA MET A 233 -27.88 4.90 -16.97
C MET A 233 -28.03 4.49 -15.50
N SER A 234 -28.18 5.45 -14.59
CA SER A 234 -28.38 5.20 -13.17
C SER A 234 -29.64 4.36 -12.91
N ALA A 235 -30.74 4.68 -13.60
CA ALA A 235 -31.99 3.93 -13.47
C ALA A 235 -31.83 2.47 -13.92
N VAL A 236 -31.10 2.21 -15.01
CA VAL A 236 -30.87 0.85 -15.48
C VAL A 236 -30.04 0.05 -14.49
N PHE A 237 -28.93 0.60 -13.99
CA PHE A 237 -28.12 -0.08 -12.97
C PHE A 237 -28.90 -0.34 -11.67
N SER A 238 -29.72 0.60 -11.20
CA SER A 238 -30.54 0.41 -9.98
C SER A 238 -31.66 -0.62 -10.14
N SER A 239 -32.10 -0.88 -11.38
CA SER A 239 -33.21 -1.80 -11.66
C SER A 239 -32.78 -3.27 -11.70
N VAL A 240 -31.47 -3.55 -11.63
CA VAL A 240 -30.95 -4.92 -11.53
C VAL A 240 -31.13 -5.44 -10.10
N PRO A 241 -31.84 -6.57 -9.90
CA PRO A 241 -32.01 -7.18 -8.59
C PRO A 241 -30.69 -7.53 -7.91
N SER A 242 -30.69 -7.70 -6.59
CA SER A 242 -29.51 -8.14 -5.84
C SER A 242 -29.04 -9.53 -6.26
N ASN A 243 -27.76 -9.82 -6.01
CA ASN A 243 -27.11 -11.11 -6.29
C ASN A 243 -27.15 -11.55 -7.77
N GLN A 244 -27.09 -10.62 -8.74
CA GLN A 244 -27.11 -10.95 -10.18
C GLN A 244 -25.73 -10.80 -10.85
N ILE A 245 -25.64 -11.14 -12.15
CA ILE A 245 -24.45 -10.92 -12.98
C ILE A 245 -24.79 -9.93 -14.09
N ILE A 246 -24.06 -8.82 -14.20
CA ILE A 246 -24.14 -7.86 -15.30
C ILE A 246 -23.01 -8.14 -16.29
N VAL A 247 -23.32 -8.15 -17.58
CA VAL A 247 -22.35 -8.37 -18.66
C VAL A 247 -22.36 -7.20 -19.64
N LEU A 248 -21.17 -6.67 -19.91
CA LEU A 248 -20.88 -5.60 -20.86
C LEU A 248 -19.86 -6.11 -21.88
N GLU A 249 -20.28 -6.41 -23.11
CA GLU A 249 -19.39 -6.97 -24.13
C GLU A 249 -18.80 -5.90 -25.06
N ASP A 250 -17.53 -6.05 -25.45
CA ASP A 250 -16.85 -5.20 -26.44
C ASP A 250 -16.97 -3.70 -26.12
N VAL A 251 -16.73 -3.33 -24.85
CA VAL A 251 -16.96 -1.97 -24.34
C VAL A 251 -16.17 -0.89 -25.10
N ASP A 252 -15.04 -1.27 -25.71
CA ASP A 252 -14.24 -0.43 -26.60
C ASP A 252 -14.93 -0.08 -27.92
N THR A 253 -16.07 -0.67 -28.25
CA THR A 253 -16.85 -0.37 -29.47
C THR A 253 -18.26 0.13 -29.19
N GLN A 254 -18.68 0.12 -27.92
CA GLN A 254 -20.05 0.45 -27.53
C GLN A 254 -20.29 1.95 -27.32
N SER A 255 -19.34 2.66 -26.73
CA SER A 255 -19.51 4.10 -26.47
C SER A 255 -18.15 4.77 -26.33
N ASN A 256 -18.10 6.06 -26.65
CA ASN A 256 -16.91 6.89 -26.44
C ASN A 256 -16.70 7.27 -24.97
N ILE A 257 -17.63 6.92 -24.07
CA ILE A 257 -17.57 7.23 -22.63
C ILE A 257 -16.31 6.68 -21.95
N LEU A 258 -15.83 5.52 -22.40
CA LEU A 258 -14.64 4.87 -21.86
C LEU A 258 -13.37 5.20 -22.64
N TYR A 259 -13.39 6.08 -23.65
CA TYR A 259 -12.22 6.34 -24.48
C TYR A 259 -11.25 7.35 -23.87
N LYS A 260 -9.96 7.21 -24.19
CA LYS A 260 -8.93 8.21 -23.89
C LYS A 260 -9.34 9.61 -24.39
N ARG A 261 -9.22 10.60 -23.50
CA ARG A 261 -9.58 12.00 -23.77
C ARG A 261 -8.83 12.60 -24.98
N ASP A 262 -7.63 12.12 -25.28
CA ASP A 262 -6.82 12.57 -26.41
C ASP A 262 -7.31 12.08 -27.79
N ARG A 263 -8.30 11.17 -27.84
CA ARG A 263 -8.97 10.75 -29.10
C ARG A 263 -10.23 11.57 -29.43
N ILE A 264 -10.78 12.30 -28.48
CA ILE A 264 -11.93 13.20 -28.69
C ILE A 264 -11.64 14.35 -29.69
N PRO A 265 -10.39 14.89 -29.83
CA PRO A 265 -10.13 16.03 -30.72
C PRO A 265 -10.25 15.74 -32.22
N ASN A 266 -10.17 14.48 -32.69
CA ASN A 266 -10.09 14.19 -34.12
C ASN A 266 -11.43 14.12 -34.86
N TYR A 267 -12.57 14.26 -34.17
CA TYR A 267 -13.88 14.39 -34.83
C TYR A 267 -14.29 15.86 -35.06
N PHE A 268 -13.68 16.81 -34.35
CA PHE A 268 -14.00 18.24 -34.44
C PHE A 268 -13.30 18.95 -35.62
N ASN A 269 -12.21 18.40 -36.15
CA ASN A 269 -11.44 19.00 -37.24
C ASN A 269 -12.06 18.82 -38.64
N PHE A 270 -13.22 18.15 -38.77
CA PHE A 270 -13.92 17.96 -40.06
C PHE A 270 -15.11 18.92 -40.27
N ILE A 271 -15.42 19.79 -39.32
CA ILE A 271 -16.48 20.79 -39.51
C ILE A 271 -15.84 22.04 -40.13
N SER A 272 -15.90 22.16 -41.45
CA SER A 272 -15.52 23.38 -42.15
C SER A 272 -16.35 24.57 -41.61
N GLU A 273 -15.72 25.73 -41.40
CA GLU A 273 -16.36 26.98 -40.94
C GLU A 273 -17.62 27.38 -41.74
N ASP A 274 -17.77 26.87 -42.96
CA ASP A 274 -18.95 27.10 -43.81
C ASP A 274 -20.25 26.46 -43.30
N VAL A 275 -20.17 25.40 -42.49
CA VAL A 275 -21.36 24.69 -41.99
C VAL A 275 -21.99 25.40 -40.78
N LEU A 276 -21.21 26.16 -40.01
CA LEU A 276 -21.69 26.91 -38.84
C LEU A 276 -22.57 28.13 -39.21
N LYS A 277 -22.63 28.52 -40.49
CA LYS A 277 -23.40 29.69 -40.95
C LYS A 277 -24.83 29.38 -41.41
N LYS A 278 -25.20 28.10 -41.62
CA LYS A 278 -26.57 27.72 -42.00
C LYS A 278 -27.35 27.20 -40.79
N LYS A 279 -28.20 28.07 -40.23
CA LYS A 279 -28.99 27.87 -38.99
C LYS A 279 -30.10 26.80 -39.05
N GLU A 280 -30.16 25.94 -40.07
CA GLU A 280 -31.33 25.09 -40.32
C GLU A 280 -31.18 23.61 -39.96
N ASP A 281 -30.04 23.13 -39.45
CA ASP A 281 -29.89 21.69 -39.17
C ASP A 281 -29.19 21.36 -37.83
N LEU A 282 -29.51 22.12 -36.77
CA LEU A 282 -28.96 21.89 -35.42
C LEU A 282 -29.48 20.57 -34.77
N SER A 283 -30.53 19.97 -35.31
CA SER A 283 -31.10 18.69 -34.84
C SER A 283 -30.21 17.49 -35.17
N LYS A 284 -29.45 17.54 -36.26
CA LYS A 284 -28.51 16.48 -36.67
C LYS A 284 -27.23 16.43 -35.82
N TYR A 285 -26.82 17.56 -35.25
CA TYR A 285 -25.63 17.66 -34.39
C TYR A 285 -25.89 17.30 -32.93
N LYS A 286 -27.14 17.08 -32.54
CA LYS A 286 -27.50 16.63 -31.19
C LYS A 286 -27.04 15.20 -30.89
N GLU A 287 -26.80 14.37 -31.91
CA GLU A 287 -26.24 13.01 -31.75
C GLU A 287 -24.74 12.99 -31.43
N LEU A 288 -24.01 14.10 -31.63
CA LEU A 288 -22.57 14.18 -31.36
C LEU A 288 -22.22 14.48 -29.90
N PHE A 289 -23.18 14.94 -29.10
CA PHE A 289 -22.99 15.12 -27.66
C PHE A 289 -23.29 13.80 -26.96
N SER A 290 -22.26 13.12 -26.46
CA SER A 290 -22.47 12.09 -25.44
C SER A 290 -23.15 12.77 -24.24
N PHE A 291 -24.45 12.53 -24.06
CA PHE A 291 -25.22 12.95 -22.87
C PHE A 291 -24.86 12.12 -21.62
N ILE A 292 -23.77 11.34 -21.69
CA ILE A 292 -23.35 10.38 -20.68
C ILE A 292 -21.93 10.71 -20.27
N SER A 293 -21.70 10.85 -18.96
CA SER A 293 -20.41 11.20 -18.39
C SER A 293 -19.68 9.99 -17.81
N LEU A 294 -18.35 9.90 -18.04
CA LEU A 294 -17.50 8.86 -17.43
C LEU A 294 -17.64 8.86 -15.91
N SER A 295 -17.78 10.04 -15.29
CA SER A 295 -18.03 10.18 -13.85
C SER A 295 -19.31 9.50 -13.39
N ASN A 296 -20.40 9.60 -14.15
CA ASN A 296 -21.66 8.96 -13.78
C ASN A 296 -21.62 7.45 -14.03
N PHE A 297 -20.89 6.99 -15.06
CA PHE A 297 -20.68 5.56 -15.28
C PHE A 297 -19.88 4.93 -14.14
N LEU A 298 -18.79 5.59 -13.72
CA LEU A 298 -18.02 5.21 -12.53
C LEU A 298 -18.89 5.22 -11.26
N GLY A 299 -19.72 6.26 -11.08
CA GLY A 299 -20.65 6.35 -9.95
C GLY A 299 -21.73 5.26 -9.93
N CYS A 300 -22.12 4.71 -11.10
CA CYS A 300 -23.02 3.56 -11.19
C CYS A 300 -22.33 2.24 -10.80
N LEU A 301 -21.01 2.17 -10.90
CA LEU A 301 -20.22 0.98 -10.55
C LEU A 301 -19.75 1.00 -9.10
N ASP A 302 -19.54 2.19 -8.54
CA ASP A 302 -19.36 2.36 -7.10
C ASP A 302 -20.66 2.06 -6.35
N ARG A 303 -20.53 1.53 -5.11
CA ARG A 303 -21.60 0.96 -4.25
C ARG A 303 -22.80 1.89 -3.91
N GLN A 304 -22.97 3.03 -4.57
CA GLN A 304 -24.11 3.94 -4.37
C GLN A 304 -25.38 3.52 -5.12
N ILE A 305 -25.26 2.82 -6.26
CA ILE A 305 -26.40 2.51 -7.14
C ILE A 305 -26.66 1.01 -7.30
N LEU A 306 -25.62 0.18 -7.21
CA LEU A 306 -25.72 -1.27 -7.40
C LEU A 306 -26.28 -1.99 -6.17
N SER A 307 -27.13 -2.97 -6.43
CA SER A 307 -27.67 -3.88 -5.43
C SER A 307 -26.60 -4.87 -4.93
N GLU A 308 -26.67 -5.21 -3.64
CA GLU A 308 -25.64 -6.00 -2.96
C GLU A 308 -25.45 -7.39 -3.61
N GLY A 309 -24.20 -7.84 -3.65
CA GLY A 309 -23.82 -9.14 -4.18
C GLY A 309 -23.79 -9.26 -5.71
N THR A 310 -23.93 -8.16 -6.45
CA THR A 310 -23.85 -8.14 -7.92
C THR A 310 -22.42 -8.32 -8.45
N ILE A 311 -22.23 -9.15 -9.48
CA ILE A 311 -20.97 -9.32 -10.20
C ILE A 311 -21.06 -8.60 -11.55
N ILE A 312 -20.01 -7.91 -11.98
CA ILE A 312 -19.95 -7.25 -13.28
C ILE A 312 -18.80 -7.84 -14.09
N ILE A 313 -19.10 -8.28 -15.31
CA ILE A 313 -18.12 -8.79 -16.27
C ILE A 313 -18.11 -7.84 -17.47
N MET A 314 -16.93 -7.32 -17.80
CA MET A 314 -16.73 -6.50 -18.99
C MET A 314 -15.69 -7.13 -19.91
N THR A 315 -15.94 -7.15 -21.21
CA THR A 315 -14.98 -7.62 -22.21
C THR A 315 -14.55 -6.48 -23.11
N THR A 316 -13.28 -6.48 -23.53
CA THR A 316 -12.72 -5.53 -24.48
C THR A 316 -11.67 -6.21 -25.34
N ASN A 317 -11.61 -5.86 -26.62
CA ASN A 317 -10.57 -6.35 -27.53
C ASN A 317 -9.34 -5.41 -27.57
N HIS A 318 -9.52 -4.14 -27.18
CA HIS A 318 -8.51 -3.07 -27.30
C HIS A 318 -8.39 -2.27 -26.00
N ILE A 319 -7.70 -2.82 -25.00
CA ILE A 319 -7.49 -2.15 -23.69
C ILE A 319 -6.79 -0.80 -23.82
N GLU A 320 -5.97 -0.62 -24.85
CA GLU A 320 -5.25 0.60 -25.17
C GLU A 320 -6.15 1.78 -25.58
N HIS A 321 -7.43 1.51 -25.91
CA HIS A 321 -8.42 2.53 -26.24
C HIS A 321 -9.14 3.09 -25.02
N LEU A 322 -9.04 2.41 -23.87
CA LEU A 322 -9.76 2.79 -22.67
C LEU A 322 -9.06 3.92 -21.87
N ASP A 323 -9.86 4.76 -21.21
CA ASP A 323 -9.41 5.87 -20.36
C ASP A 323 -8.62 5.32 -19.16
N PRO A 324 -7.40 5.82 -18.88
CA PRO A 324 -6.60 5.40 -17.73
C PRO A 324 -7.31 5.54 -16.39
N ALA A 325 -8.17 6.56 -16.21
CA ALA A 325 -8.93 6.76 -14.98
C ALA A 325 -9.94 5.62 -14.74
N TRP A 326 -10.49 5.03 -15.82
CA TRP A 326 -11.30 3.82 -15.74
C TRP A 326 -10.45 2.62 -15.32
N LEU A 327 -9.31 2.39 -15.97
CA LEU A 327 -8.41 1.28 -15.65
C LEU A 327 -7.91 1.33 -14.19
N ALA A 328 -7.60 2.53 -13.69
CA ALA A 328 -7.21 2.76 -12.30
C ALA A 328 -8.35 2.45 -11.31
N SER A 329 -9.61 2.74 -11.66
CA SER A 329 -10.77 2.45 -10.80
C SER A 329 -11.14 0.96 -10.72
N VAL A 330 -10.89 0.18 -11.78
CA VAL A 330 -11.20 -1.27 -11.85
C VAL A 330 -10.16 -2.12 -11.13
N SER A 331 -8.97 -1.57 -10.90
CA SER A 331 -7.81 -2.28 -10.40
C SER A 331 -7.19 -1.49 -9.25
N ASP A 332 -7.84 -1.50 -8.09
CA ASP A 332 -7.27 -0.93 -6.86
C ASP A 332 -5.97 -1.68 -6.49
N GLY A 333 -4.83 -1.05 -6.79
CA GLY A 333 -3.51 -1.63 -6.54
C GLY A 333 -3.24 -1.89 -5.07
N TYR A 334 -3.74 -1.03 -4.18
CA TYR A 334 -3.59 -1.19 -2.73
C TYR A 334 -4.48 -2.32 -2.19
N ALA A 335 -5.68 -2.50 -2.73
CA ALA A 335 -6.52 -3.65 -2.37
C ALA A 335 -5.88 -4.98 -2.77
N ARG A 336 -5.18 -5.04 -3.92
CA ARG A 336 -4.41 -6.25 -4.31
C ARG A 336 -3.28 -6.56 -3.34
N ILE A 337 -2.53 -5.54 -2.92
CA ILE A 337 -1.44 -5.69 -1.94
C ILE A 337 -2.01 -6.22 -0.62
N TYR A 338 -3.12 -5.63 -0.14
CA TYR A 338 -3.79 -6.10 1.07
C TYR A 338 -4.27 -7.55 0.95
N ASN A 339 -4.90 -7.91 -0.17
CA ASN A 339 -5.37 -9.27 -0.42
C ASN A 339 -4.21 -10.28 -0.44
N GLU A 340 -3.10 -9.96 -1.10
CA GLU A 340 -1.90 -10.82 -1.10
C GLU A 340 -1.33 -10.97 0.33
N PHE A 341 -1.32 -9.89 1.12
CA PHE A 341 -0.88 -9.91 2.51
C PHE A 341 -1.77 -10.79 3.39
N ILE A 342 -3.10 -10.64 3.36
CA ILE A 342 -4.00 -11.47 4.19
C ILE A 342 -3.94 -12.95 3.81
N THR A 343 -3.74 -13.27 2.52
CA THR A 343 -3.66 -14.65 2.03
C THR A 343 -2.33 -15.30 2.36
N THR A 344 -1.20 -14.61 2.14
CA THR A 344 0.14 -15.21 2.29
C THR A 344 0.74 -14.99 3.68
N GLN A 345 0.23 -14.01 4.43
CA GLN A 345 0.81 -13.51 5.69
C GLN A 345 2.25 -13.00 5.56
N LYS A 346 2.73 -12.79 4.32
CA LYS A 346 4.08 -12.29 4.00
C LYS A 346 4.08 -10.78 3.82
N ILE A 347 5.20 -10.16 4.17
CA ILE A 347 5.41 -8.71 4.05
C ILE A 347 6.02 -8.29 2.71
N ASN A 348 6.43 -9.26 1.89
CA ASN A 348 6.91 -9.07 0.52
C ASN A 348 5.89 -9.59 -0.50
N PHE A 349 5.69 -8.82 -1.56
CA PHE A 349 4.70 -9.09 -2.60
C PHE A 349 5.20 -8.59 -3.95
N ARG A 350 4.51 -9.00 -5.02
CA ARG A 350 4.87 -8.54 -6.37
C ARG A 350 4.45 -7.09 -6.55
N TYR A 351 5.35 -6.28 -7.10
CA TYR A 351 4.99 -4.90 -7.43
C TYR A 351 3.88 -4.88 -8.50
N ALA A 352 2.86 -4.07 -8.25
CA ALA A 352 1.82 -3.72 -9.19
C ALA A 352 1.75 -2.20 -9.30
N ASN A 353 1.33 -1.68 -10.45
CA ASN A 353 1.31 -0.24 -10.64
C ASN A 353 0.33 0.45 -9.68
N ILE A 354 0.84 1.35 -8.82
CA ILE A 354 0.09 2.11 -7.79
C ILE A 354 0.23 3.64 -7.94
N ASN A 355 1.01 4.11 -8.92
CA ASN A 355 1.29 5.53 -9.10
C ASN A 355 0.10 6.36 -9.63
N GLU A 356 -0.90 5.68 -10.19
CA GLU A 356 -2.12 6.26 -10.77
C GLU A 356 -3.30 6.32 -9.77
N SER A 357 -3.13 5.80 -8.55
CA SER A 357 -4.22 5.67 -7.56
C SER A 357 -4.76 6.99 -7.02
N PHE A 358 -4.00 8.08 -7.09
CA PHE A 358 -4.39 9.38 -6.51
C PHE A 358 -4.28 10.51 -7.53
N LEU A 359 -5.40 11.21 -7.74
CA LEU A 359 -5.50 12.34 -8.67
C LEU A 359 -4.86 13.60 -8.09
N PHE A 360 -4.34 14.45 -8.97
CA PHE A 360 -3.78 15.74 -8.60
C PHE A 360 -4.88 16.75 -8.21
N ASP A 361 -4.71 17.41 -7.06
CA ASP A 361 -5.51 18.57 -6.65
C ASP A 361 -4.67 19.85 -6.63
N LYS A 362 -5.02 20.81 -7.49
CA LYS A 362 -4.28 22.07 -7.65
C LYS A 362 -4.30 22.94 -6.39
N ASN A 363 -5.40 22.92 -5.63
CA ASN A 363 -5.55 23.75 -4.44
C ASN A 363 -4.63 23.27 -3.32
N THR A 364 -4.61 21.96 -3.07
CA THR A 364 -3.73 21.31 -2.12
C THR A 364 -2.27 21.48 -2.52
N ALA A 365 -1.93 21.27 -3.79
CA ALA A 365 -0.59 21.50 -4.31
C ALA A 365 -0.11 22.95 -4.09
N SER A 366 -0.97 23.93 -4.36
CA SER A 366 -0.63 25.35 -4.16
C SER A 366 -0.35 25.68 -2.69
N LYS A 367 -1.19 25.17 -1.76
CA LYS A 367 -0.98 25.32 -0.32
C LYS A 367 0.32 24.66 0.13
N MET A 368 0.63 23.48 -0.39
CA MET A 368 1.89 22.79 -0.07
C MET A 368 3.10 23.61 -0.50
N ILE A 369 3.09 24.20 -1.71
CA ILE A 369 4.16 25.08 -2.17
C ILE A 369 4.26 26.36 -1.30
N ASP A 370 3.13 26.94 -0.87
CA ASP A 370 3.14 28.07 0.07
C ASP A 370 3.82 27.71 1.40
N THR A 371 3.46 26.57 1.97
CA THR A 371 4.03 26.05 3.22
C THR A 371 5.54 25.81 3.06
N LEU A 372 5.96 25.10 2.01
CA LEU A 372 7.37 24.82 1.75
C LEU A 372 8.17 26.12 1.57
N THR A 373 7.64 27.06 0.79
CA THR A 373 8.28 28.36 0.55
C THR A 373 8.47 29.14 1.85
N SER A 374 7.45 29.14 2.71
CA SER A 374 7.49 29.81 4.02
C SER A 374 8.51 29.15 4.97
N ILE A 375 8.48 27.81 5.09
CA ILE A 375 9.38 27.05 5.96
C ILE A 375 10.83 27.21 5.51
N ILE A 376 11.11 26.99 4.23
CA ILE A 376 12.46 27.11 3.67
C ILE A 376 12.97 28.55 3.77
N GLY A 377 12.13 29.53 3.42
CA GLY A 377 12.49 30.94 3.49
C GLY A 377 12.79 31.41 4.92
N GLY A 378 12.07 30.86 5.89
CA GLY A 378 12.18 31.17 7.31
C GLY A 378 13.33 30.45 8.02
N PHE A 379 13.49 29.15 7.80
CA PHE A 379 14.27 28.29 8.70
C PHE A 379 15.42 27.54 8.04
N TYR A 380 15.48 27.42 6.70
CA TYR A 380 16.61 26.73 6.07
C TYR A 380 17.90 27.55 6.19
N VAL A 381 18.81 27.09 7.05
CA VAL A 381 20.04 27.81 7.41
C VAL A 381 21.06 27.91 6.26
N PHE A 382 21.00 26.99 5.30
CA PHE A 382 21.88 26.97 4.12
C PHE A 382 21.24 27.57 2.86
N LEU A 383 20.07 28.21 2.97
CA LEU A 383 19.33 28.74 1.81
C LEU A 383 20.17 29.62 0.89
N ASP A 384 20.95 30.55 1.45
CA ASP A 384 21.80 31.44 0.66
C ASP A 384 23.01 30.68 0.09
N LYS A 385 23.56 29.72 0.84
CA LYS A 385 24.70 28.88 0.43
C LYS A 385 24.33 27.89 -0.67
N ALA A 386 23.07 27.47 -0.77
CA ALA A 386 22.59 26.59 -1.84
C ALA A 386 22.77 27.20 -3.24
N LYS A 387 22.91 28.54 -3.34
CA LYS A 387 23.16 29.26 -4.59
C LYS A 387 24.62 29.24 -5.03
N GLU A 388 25.54 28.75 -4.20
CA GLU A 388 26.97 28.71 -4.52
C GLU A 388 27.26 27.62 -5.56
N PRO A 389 28.10 27.92 -6.58
CA PRO A 389 28.50 26.91 -7.54
C PRO A 389 29.33 25.81 -6.86
N PRO A 390 29.29 24.57 -7.37
CA PRO A 390 30.12 23.49 -6.86
C PRO A 390 31.59 23.83 -6.97
N LYS A 391 32.37 23.43 -5.97
CA LYS A 391 33.84 23.43 -6.06
C LYS A 391 34.28 22.31 -7.02
N SER A 392 35.51 22.42 -7.54
CA SER A 392 36.12 21.36 -8.36
C SER A 392 36.01 20.00 -7.67
N GLY A 393 35.58 18.97 -8.41
CA GLY A 393 35.33 17.62 -7.90
C GLY A 393 33.87 17.34 -7.50
N PHE A 394 33.02 18.36 -7.41
CA PHE A 394 31.58 18.22 -7.17
C PHE A 394 30.75 18.58 -8.42
N ASP A 395 29.57 17.98 -8.55
CA ASP A 395 28.69 18.09 -9.72
C ASP A 395 27.24 18.50 -9.36
N PHE A 396 26.98 18.87 -8.10
CA PHE A 396 25.69 19.43 -7.70
C PHE A 396 25.46 20.81 -8.36
N ARG A 397 24.20 21.13 -8.68
CA ARG A 397 23.88 22.43 -9.29
C ARG A 397 23.65 23.51 -8.22
N PRO A 398 24.06 24.77 -8.45
CA PRO A 398 23.62 25.89 -7.62
C PRO A 398 22.12 26.12 -7.78
N MET A 399 21.42 26.39 -6.67
CA MET A 399 19.96 26.42 -6.62
C MET A 399 19.42 27.65 -5.89
N ASN A 400 18.45 28.30 -6.50
CA ASN A 400 17.60 29.26 -5.80
C ASN A 400 16.29 28.58 -5.40
N LEU A 401 16.35 27.78 -4.34
CA LEU A 401 15.28 26.85 -3.94
C LEU A 401 13.88 27.49 -3.89
N ILE A 402 13.77 28.73 -3.38
CA ILE A 402 12.51 29.47 -3.35
C ILE A 402 11.98 29.78 -4.76
N ALA A 403 12.83 30.27 -5.65
CA ALA A 403 12.43 30.57 -7.03
C ALA A 403 12.12 29.30 -7.83
N GLU A 404 12.73 28.17 -7.48
CA GLU A 404 12.52 26.89 -8.15
C GLU A 404 11.28 26.14 -7.68
N LEU A 405 10.72 26.49 -6.51
CA LEU A 405 9.42 25.99 -6.06
C LEU A 405 8.25 26.62 -6.82
N GLU A 406 8.37 27.88 -7.26
CA GLU A 406 7.29 28.64 -7.89
C GLU A 406 6.74 28.01 -9.20
N PRO A 407 7.57 27.48 -10.12
CA PRO A 407 7.09 26.80 -11.33
C PRO A 407 6.09 25.66 -11.07
N PHE A 408 6.17 24.99 -9.92
CA PHE A 408 5.27 23.89 -9.58
C PHE A 408 3.81 24.31 -9.39
N ARG A 409 3.52 25.60 -9.20
CA ARG A 409 2.14 26.11 -9.16
C ARG A 409 1.45 26.12 -10.52
N ASN A 410 2.24 26.30 -11.58
CA ASN A 410 1.76 26.48 -12.94
C ASN A 410 1.91 25.21 -13.78
N LYS A 411 2.80 24.30 -13.37
CA LYS A 411 2.98 23.01 -14.03
C LYS A 411 1.72 22.14 -13.89
N THR A 412 1.32 21.49 -14.97
CA THR A 412 0.16 20.60 -15.02
C THR A 412 0.55 19.19 -14.61
N TYR A 413 -0.20 18.60 -13.69
CA TYR A 413 -0.02 17.23 -13.23
C TYR A 413 -1.33 16.44 -13.35
N ILE A 414 -1.21 15.15 -13.64
CA ILE A 414 -2.35 14.21 -13.69
C ILE A 414 -2.53 13.54 -12.32
N THR A 415 -1.43 13.08 -11.73
CA THR A 415 -1.44 12.32 -10.47
C THR A 415 -0.78 13.12 -9.35
N LEU A 416 -1.19 12.84 -8.12
CA LEU A 416 -0.54 13.38 -6.92
C LEU A 416 0.93 12.91 -6.85
N TYR A 417 1.21 11.67 -7.25
CA TYR A 417 2.57 11.12 -7.32
C TYR A 417 3.48 11.95 -8.22
N GLY A 418 3.01 12.31 -9.42
CA GLY A 418 3.82 13.11 -10.36
C GLY A 418 4.20 14.47 -9.76
N PHE A 419 3.27 15.13 -9.07
CA PHE A 419 3.54 16.40 -8.39
C PHE A 419 4.53 16.24 -7.23
N THR A 420 4.28 15.31 -6.31
CA THR A 420 5.13 15.15 -5.11
C THR A 420 6.52 14.60 -5.46
N SER A 421 6.63 13.73 -6.47
CA SER A 421 7.92 13.23 -6.96
C SER A 421 8.77 14.33 -7.59
N ASP A 422 8.16 15.25 -8.34
CA ASP A 422 8.90 16.37 -8.94
C ASP A 422 9.38 17.37 -7.87
N VAL A 423 8.55 17.66 -6.86
CA VAL A 423 8.96 18.45 -5.70
C VAL A 423 10.09 17.74 -4.95
N GLN A 424 9.99 16.43 -4.72
CA GLN A 424 11.04 15.65 -4.07
C GLN A 424 12.37 15.70 -4.85
N HIS A 425 12.33 15.53 -6.17
CA HIS A 425 13.53 15.63 -7.00
C HIS A 425 14.21 17.01 -6.88
N LEU A 426 13.44 18.11 -6.75
CA LEU A 426 14.02 19.44 -6.49
C LEU A 426 14.85 19.45 -5.20
N PHE A 427 14.36 18.83 -4.13
CA PHE A 427 15.13 18.73 -2.88
C PHE A 427 16.32 17.78 -3.01
N TYR A 428 16.20 16.72 -3.81
CA TYR A 428 17.32 15.80 -4.06
C TYR A 428 18.46 16.46 -4.82
N ASP A 429 18.20 17.49 -5.61
CA ASP A 429 19.24 18.26 -6.30
C ASP A 429 20.12 19.09 -5.34
N LEU A 430 19.64 19.42 -4.13
CA LEU A 430 20.44 20.12 -3.11
C LEU A 430 21.62 19.28 -2.62
N LYS A 431 21.50 17.95 -2.77
CA LYS A 431 22.43 16.95 -2.27
C LYS A 431 22.72 17.13 -0.78
N ASP A 432 21.64 17.25 -0.01
CA ASP A 432 21.67 17.54 1.44
C ASP A 432 20.83 16.50 2.19
N ALA A 433 21.48 15.63 2.97
CA ALA A 433 20.79 14.60 3.75
C ALA A 433 19.86 15.18 4.83
N HIS A 434 20.08 16.44 5.25
CA HIS A 434 19.30 17.10 6.30
C HIS A 434 18.19 18.00 5.75
N THR A 435 18.01 18.08 4.43
CA THR A 435 16.97 18.89 3.81
C THR A 435 16.32 18.11 2.69
N MET A 436 15.24 17.41 3.02
CA MET A 436 14.48 16.60 2.08
C MET A 436 13.01 16.96 2.12
N PHE A 437 12.34 16.75 0.99
CA PHE A 437 10.89 16.60 0.95
C PHE A 437 10.56 15.12 0.73
N SER A 438 9.71 14.56 1.59
CA SER A 438 9.25 13.18 1.47
C SER A 438 7.74 13.14 1.66
N SER A 439 7.06 12.33 0.85
CA SER A 439 5.64 12.04 0.99
C SER A 439 5.48 10.60 1.46
N ASP A 440 4.97 10.40 2.68
CA ASP A 440 4.69 9.07 3.21
C ASP A 440 3.73 8.27 2.32
N CYS A 441 2.90 8.96 1.53
CA CYS A 441 1.99 8.37 0.56
C CYS A 441 2.71 7.48 -0.47
N PHE A 442 3.95 7.83 -0.86
CA PHE A 442 4.68 7.17 -1.93
C PHE A 442 6.04 6.60 -1.50
N THR A 443 6.41 6.73 -0.23
CA THR A 443 7.64 6.15 0.35
C THR A 443 7.36 4.99 1.31
N THR A 444 6.15 4.40 1.25
CA THR A 444 5.74 3.28 2.10
C THR A 444 6.42 1.96 1.78
N PHE A 445 6.82 1.75 0.53
CA PHE A 445 7.36 0.50 0.04
C PHE A 445 8.83 0.64 -0.37
N ILE A 446 9.60 -0.42 -0.16
CA ILE A 446 10.93 -0.61 -0.75
C ILE A 446 10.77 -1.60 -1.90
N PHE A 447 11.27 -1.24 -3.07
CA PHE A 447 11.22 -2.03 -4.29
C PHE A 447 12.57 -2.66 -4.55
N TYR A 448 12.61 -3.98 -4.77
CA TYR A 448 13.86 -4.71 -5.01
C TYR A 448 13.69 -5.82 -6.04
N THR A 449 14.80 -6.19 -6.69
CA THR A 449 14.82 -7.20 -7.76
C THR A 449 15.46 -8.53 -7.35
N GLY A 450 16.06 -8.57 -6.17
CA GLY A 450 16.78 -9.74 -5.65
C GLY A 450 18.21 -9.89 -6.16
N MET A 451 18.73 -8.91 -6.90
CA MET A 451 20.11 -8.89 -7.40
C MET A 451 20.82 -7.63 -6.92
N THR A 452 21.97 -7.79 -6.26
CA THR A 452 22.82 -6.70 -5.73
C THR A 452 24.15 -6.65 -6.47
N PHE A 453 24.84 -5.52 -6.39
CA PHE A 453 26.00 -5.24 -7.24
C PHE A 453 27.20 -4.69 -6.48
N TYR A 454 28.39 -4.89 -7.03
CA TYR A 454 29.60 -4.18 -6.62
C TYR A 454 30.39 -3.74 -7.85
N SER A 455 31.30 -2.78 -7.67
CA SER A 455 32.15 -2.27 -8.75
C SER A 455 33.61 -2.62 -8.48
N VAL A 456 34.32 -3.06 -9.52
CA VAL A 456 35.78 -3.20 -9.49
C VAL A 456 36.40 -2.38 -10.61
N ILE A 457 37.53 -1.75 -10.32
CA ILE A 457 38.30 -1.02 -11.31
C ILE A 457 39.34 -1.99 -11.89
N ASN A 458 39.38 -2.11 -13.22
CA ASN A 458 40.38 -2.91 -13.91
C ASN A 458 40.81 -2.15 -15.17
N ASN A 459 42.11 -1.87 -15.30
CA ASN A 459 42.70 -1.04 -16.36
C ASN A 459 42.06 0.36 -16.48
N GLY A 460 41.68 0.98 -15.35
CA GLY A 460 41.07 2.30 -15.33
C GLY A 460 39.59 2.35 -15.71
N GLU A 461 38.93 1.19 -15.89
CA GLU A 461 37.49 1.14 -16.17
C GLU A 461 36.71 0.43 -15.06
N HIS A 462 35.50 0.94 -14.77
CA HIS A 462 34.56 0.30 -13.87
C HIS A 462 33.96 -0.96 -14.52
N LYS A 463 33.99 -2.06 -13.78
CA LYS A 463 33.27 -3.29 -14.12
C LYS A 463 32.28 -3.58 -13.01
N ILE A 464 30.99 -3.44 -13.31
CA ILE A 464 29.90 -3.82 -12.42
C ILE A 464 29.79 -5.33 -12.41
N LYS A 465 29.69 -5.92 -11.22
CA LYS A 465 29.54 -7.35 -11.01
C LYS A 465 28.42 -7.63 -10.03
N VAL A 466 27.83 -8.81 -10.15
CA VAL A 466 26.80 -9.29 -9.22
C VAL A 466 27.46 -9.65 -7.89
N LEU A 467 27.03 -8.98 -6.82
CA LEU A 467 27.41 -9.30 -5.44
C LEU A 467 26.63 -10.51 -4.94
N ASN A 468 25.31 -10.47 -5.10
CA ASN A 468 24.41 -11.56 -4.73
C ASN A 468 23.22 -11.63 -5.71
N ASP A 469 22.69 -12.83 -5.93
CA ASP A 469 21.44 -13.08 -6.65
C ASP A 469 20.61 -14.09 -5.87
N THR A 470 19.51 -13.62 -5.28
CA THR A 470 18.63 -14.43 -4.42
C THR A 470 17.85 -15.49 -5.19
N ILE A 471 17.82 -15.41 -6.52
CA ILE A 471 17.10 -16.35 -7.39
C ILE A 471 18.06 -17.39 -7.98
N ASP A 472 19.24 -16.95 -8.42
CA ASP A 472 20.23 -17.82 -9.07
C ASP A 472 21.66 -17.45 -8.68
N GLN A 473 22.17 -18.17 -7.69
CA GLN A 473 23.51 -17.99 -7.13
C GLN A 473 24.64 -18.22 -8.15
N SER A 474 24.38 -18.89 -9.29
CA SER A 474 25.40 -19.05 -10.33
C SER A 474 25.78 -17.73 -11.02
N ASN A 475 24.97 -16.69 -10.87
CA ASN A 475 25.23 -15.36 -11.41
C ASN A 475 26.22 -14.53 -10.58
N VAL A 476 26.55 -14.97 -9.36
CA VAL A 476 27.49 -14.25 -8.49
C VAL A 476 28.84 -14.09 -9.19
N ASN A 477 29.45 -12.91 -9.06
CA ASN A 477 30.68 -12.49 -9.72
C ASN A 477 30.62 -12.33 -11.25
N CYS A 478 29.48 -12.60 -11.90
CA CYS A 478 29.32 -12.32 -13.32
C CYS A 478 29.32 -10.81 -13.58
N LYS A 479 29.90 -10.40 -14.72
CA LYS A 479 29.93 -8.99 -15.14
C LYS A 479 28.54 -8.59 -15.63
N VAL A 480 27.99 -7.50 -15.08
CA VAL A 480 26.80 -6.85 -15.61
C VAL A 480 27.25 -5.89 -16.71
N THR A 481 26.88 -6.19 -17.94
CA THR A 481 27.28 -5.40 -19.12
C THR A 481 26.23 -4.36 -19.44
N LEU A 482 24.97 -4.77 -19.53
CA LEU A 482 23.83 -3.90 -19.82
C LEU A 482 22.73 -4.04 -18.75
N ILE A 483 22.02 -2.94 -18.52
CA ILE A 483 20.78 -2.87 -17.76
C ILE A 483 19.76 -2.22 -18.68
N ASP A 484 18.67 -2.93 -18.99
CA ASP A 484 17.65 -2.50 -19.96
C ASP A 484 18.24 -2.04 -21.31
N GLY A 485 19.28 -2.74 -21.77
CA GLY A 485 19.98 -2.45 -23.03
C GLY A 485 20.97 -1.27 -22.98
N GLN A 486 21.13 -0.61 -21.83
CA GLN A 486 22.09 0.48 -21.63
C GLN A 486 23.28 0.03 -20.79
N GLN A 487 24.45 0.66 -20.97
CA GLN A 487 25.66 0.31 -20.21
C GLN A 487 25.43 0.35 -18.70
N ALA A 488 25.72 -0.75 -18.00
CA ALA A 488 25.39 -0.91 -16.59
C ALA A 488 25.96 0.20 -15.69
N PHE A 489 27.23 0.57 -15.92
CA PHE A 489 27.87 1.67 -15.20
C PHE A 489 27.10 2.99 -15.37
N LYS A 490 26.73 3.33 -16.61
CA LYS A 490 25.99 4.56 -16.91
C LYS A 490 24.64 4.60 -16.19
N VAL A 491 23.88 3.50 -16.23
CA VAL A 491 22.57 3.40 -15.57
C VAL A 491 22.68 3.59 -14.06
N ILE A 492 23.64 2.92 -13.41
CA ILE A 492 23.85 3.04 -11.96
C ILE A 492 24.36 4.44 -11.60
N SER A 493 25.24 5.04 -12.40
CA SER A 493 25.70 6.42 -12.18
C SER A 493 24.58 7.46 -12.36
N GLU A 494 23.70 7.28 -13.34
CA GLU A 494 22.51 8.14 -13.51
C GLU A 494 21.55 8.00 -12.34
N TYR A 495 21.32 6.77 -11.86
CA TYR A 495 20.56 6.54 -10.62
C TYR A 495 21.22 7.23 -9.42
N ALA A 496 22.54 7.07 -9.25
CA ALA A 496 23.30 7.72 -8.19
C ALA A 496 23.13 9.24 -8.21
N ASN A 497 23.12 9.86 -9.40
CA ASN A 497 22.96 11.30 -9.54
C ASN A 497 21.53 11.79 -9.33
N ASN A 498 20.52 11.03 -9.76
CA ASN A 498 19.13 11.48 -9.76
C ASN A 498 18.37 11.08 -8.49
N SER A 499 18.72 9.95 -7.87
CA SER A 499 17.96 9.36 -6.77
C SER A 499 18.68 9.43 -5.43
N ILE A 500 20.01 9.46 -5.40
CA ILE A 500 20.76 9.62 -4.15
C ILE A 500 20.95 11.11 -3.86
N TYR A 501 20.41 11.56 -2.73
CA TYR A 501 20.49 12.95 -2.26
C TYR A 501 21.43 13.13 -1.08
N HIS A 502 21.88 12.05 -0.45
CA HIS A 502 22.63 12.11 0.80
C HIS A 502 24.09 12.57 0.65
N SER A 503 24.57 12.87 -0.56
CA SER A 503 25.94 13.38 -0.75
C SER A 503 26.11 14.30 -1.97
N ARG A 504 26.90 15.37 -1.81
CA ARG A 504 27.39 16.27 -2.85
C ARG A 504 28.49 15.67 -3.69
N ASP A 505 29.18 14.66 -3.16
CA ASP A 505 30.26 13.96 -3.85
C ASP A 505 29.71 12.85 -4.77
N PRO A 506 29.97 12.89 -6.08
CA PRO A 506 29.48 11.88 -7.00
C PRO A 506 30.05 10.49 -6.74
N GLY A 507 31.29 10.38 -6.25
CA GLY A 507 31.90 9.11 -5.90
C GLY A 507 31.20 8.45 -4.71
N ILE A 508 30.85 9.25 -3.70
CA ILE A 508 30.09 8.77 -2.53
C ILE A 508 28.68 8.34 -2.93
N ARG A 509 27.99 9.12 -3.78
CA ARG A 509 26.66 8.71 -4.28
C ARG A 509 26.69 7.41 -5.06
N PHE A 510 27.74 7.20 -5.85
CA PHE A 510 27.94 5.94 -6.58
C PHE A 510 28.17 4.76 -5.63
N ASN A 511 28.91 4.96 -4.53
CA ASN A 511 29.07 3.95 -3.49
C ASN A 511 27.72 3.58 -2.86
N ILE A 512 26.92 4.57 -2.46
CA ILE A 512 25.57 4.36 -1.89
C ILE A 512 24.68 3.62 -2.90
N ALA A 513 24.73 3.98 -4.19
CA ALA A 513 23.94 3.31 -5.22
C ALA A 513 24.28 1.81 -5.38
N LEU A 514 25.44 1.35 -4.91
CA LEU A 514 25.86 -0.05 -4.91
C LEU A 514 25.70 -0.74 -3.55
N ASP A 515 25.58 0.01 -2.46
CA ASP A 515 25.55 -0.53 -1.10
C ASP A 515 24.20 -1.21 -0.79
N PRO A 516 24.16 -2.55 -0.65
CA PRO A 516 22.92 -3.27 -0.38
C PRO A 516 22.27 -2.89 0.96
N ASN A 517 23.01 -2.26 1.88
CA ASN A 517 22.53 -1.86 3.19
C ASN A 517 21.90 -0.45 3.21
N SER A 518 21.86 0.22 2.06
CA SER A 518 21.32 1.57 1.90
C SER A 518 20.21 1.62 0.84
N GLU A 519 19.63 2.81 0.61
CA GLU A 519 18.74 3.07 -0.53
C GLU A 519 19.54 2.99 -1.84
N SER A 520 19.79 1.77 -2.32
CA SER A 520 20.65 1.49 -3.47
C SER A 520 19.86 1.22 -4.75
N PHE A 521 20.57 1.10 -5.87
CA PHE A 521 19.96 0.72 -7.14
C PHE A 521 19.19 -0.62 -7.06
N ALA A 522 19.66 -1.54 -6.21
CA ALA A 522 19.04 -2.85 -6.01
C ALA A 522 17.80 -2.82 -5.10
N ALA A 523 17.68 -1.81 -4.24
CA ALA A 523 16.62 -1.63 -3.25
C ALA A 523 16.22 -0.15 -3.15
N GLN A 524 15.18 0.23 -3.89
CA GLN A 524 14.79 1.63 -4.11
C GLN A 524 13.50 1.97 -3.34
N VAL A 525 13.42 3.15 -2.75
CA VAL A 525 12.14 3.69 -2.21
C VAL A 525 11.29 4.31 -3.31
N LYS A 526 11.93 4.79 -4.38
CA LYS A 526 11.24 5.30 -5.57
C LYS A 526 10.47 4.18 -6.27
N ILE A 527 9.22 4.46 -6.60
CA ILE A 527 8.37 3.57 -7.39
C ILE A 527 9.03 3.31 -8.76
N PRO A 528 9.28 2.05 -9.15
CA PRO A 528 9.88 1.73 -10.44
C PRO A 528 8.99 2.13 -11.62
N ASP A 529 9.59 2.71 -12.67
CA ASP A 529 8.86 3.11 -13.88
C ASP A 529 8.33 1.91 -14.70
N LYS A 530 8.92 0.72 -14.48
CA LYS A 530 8.58 -0.53 -15.17
C LYS A 530 8.37 -1.65 -14.16
N LEU A 531 7.52 -2.62 -14.50
CA LEU A 531 7.27 -3.81 -13.67
C LEU A 531 8.45 -4.79 -13.62
N ASP A 532 9.29 -4.78 -14.66
CA ASP A 532 10.43 -5.67 -14.81
C ASP A 532 11.69 -4.88 -15.21
N ILE A 533 12.85 -5.45 -14.92
CA ILE A 533 14.17 -4.98 -15.34
C ILE A 533 14.96 -6.13 -15.97
N THR A 534 15.80 -5.84 -16.97
CA THR A 534 16.61 -6.85 -17.65
C THR A 534 18.10 -6.57 -17.46
N TYR A 535 18.84 -7.56 -16.99
CA TYR A 535 20.29 -7.53 -16.84
C TYR A 535 20.95 -8.40 -17.90
N THR A 536 21.93 -7.86 -18.63
CA THR A 536 22.78 -8.66 -19.53
C THR A 536 24.06 -9.05 -18.81
N LEU A 537 24.22 -10.33 -18.51
CA LEU A 537 25.34 -10.87 -17.74
C LEU A 537 26.36 -11.54 -18.65
N LYS A 538 27.63 -11.45 -18.23
CA LYS A 538 28.75 -12.20 -18.81
C LYS A 538 29.54 -12.87 -17.70
N CYS A 539 29.42 -14.19 -17.60
CA CYS A 539 30.18 -15.01 -16.66
C CYS A 539 31.47 -15.51 -17.31
N ASN A 540 32.42 -16.04 -16.53
CA ASN A 540 33.68 -16.54 -17.07
C ASN A 540 33.43 -17.61 -18.15
N ASN A 541 33.97 -17.39 -19.36
CA ASN A 541 33.89 -18.28 -20.51
C ASN A 541 32.48 -18.53 -21.10
N THR A 542 31.48 -17.69 -20.78
CA THR A 542 30.17 -17.75 -21.40
C THR A 542 29.90 -16.56 -22.32
N ASN A 543 29.05 -16.79 -23.33
CA ASN A 543 28.45 -15.70 -24.10
C ASN A 543 27.54 -14.85 -23.21
N GLU A 544 27.30 -13.61 -23.60
CA GLU A 544 26.35 -12.74 -22.90
C GLU A 544 24.94 -13.35 -22.94
N PHE A 545 24.25 -13.29 -21.81
CA PHE A 545 22.87 -13.76 -21.68
C PHE A 545 22.02 -12.79 -20.87
N ASN A 546 20.72 -12.79 -21.13
CA ASN A 546 19.78 -11.87 -20.49
C ASN A 546 19.08 -12.54 -19.32
N VAL A 547 19.02 -11.83 -18.20
CA VAL A 547 18.35 -12.20 -16.97
C VAL A 547 17.27 -11.17 -16.70
N LYS A 548 16.00 -11.57 -16.85
CA LYS A 548 14.86 -10.71 -16.55
C LYS A 548 14.44 -10.89 -15.09
N ARG A 549 14.25 -9.78 -14.37
CA ARG A 549 13.81 -9.74 -12.96
C ARG A 549 12.56 -8.88 -12.85
N LYS A 550 11.64 -9.30 -11.98
CA LYS A 550 10.46 -8.52 -11.62
C LYS A 550 10.76 -7.71 -10.37
N TRP A 551 10.16 -6.53 -10.25
CA TRP A 551 10.19 -5.78 -9.00
C TRP A 551 9.27 -6.44 -7.97
N ASN A 552 9.81 -6.66 -6.78
CA ASN A 552 9.04 -6.99 -5.60
C ASN A 552 9.00 -5.76 -4.69
N ALA A 553 7.93 -5.64 -3.92
CA ALA A 553 7.77 -4.60 -2.92
C ALA A 553 7.76 -5.23 -1.53
N ILE A 554 8.33 -4.53 -0.55
CA ILE A 554 8.29 -4.89 0.87
C ILE A 554 7.92 -3.68 1.71
N THR A 555 7.17 -3.91 2.79
CA THR A 555 6.87 -2.91 3.81
C THR A 555 6.62 -3.60 5.16
N SER A 556 6.46 -2.85 6.24
CA SER A 556 6.24 -3.45 7.56
C SER A 556 4.81 -3.96 7.73
N ARG A 557 4.65 -5.00 8.55
CA ARG A 557 3.32 -5.54 8.91
C ARG A 557 2.42 -4.49 9.57
N ILE A 558 3.00 -3.55 10.32
CA ILE A 558 2.25 -2.46 10.96
C ILE A 558 1.57 -1.58 9.91
N LEU A 559 2.26 -1.27 8.81
CA LEU A 559 1.72 -0.44 7.73
C LEU A 559 0.67 -1.19 6.91
N LEU A 560 0.90 -2.48 6.60
CA LEU A 560 -0.08 -3.31 5.86
C LEU A 560 -1.42 -3.45 6.59
N ASN A 561 -1.41 -3.45 7.93
CA ASN A 561 -2.62 -3.50 8.73
C ASN A 561 -3.41 -2.18 8.76
N LYS A 562 -2.89 -1.07 8.20
CA LYS A 562 -3.56 0.23 8.21
C LYS A 562 -4.51 0.46 7.04
N PHE A 563 -4.53 -0.40 6.03
CA PHE A 563 -5.36 -0.19 4.85
C PHE A 563 -5.83 -1.52 4.26
N ASN A 564 -6.96 -1.48 3.55
CA ASN A 564 -7.47 -2.61 2.77
C ASN A 564 -7.83 -2.22 1.32
N ASP A 565 -7.77 -0.93 1.00
CA ASP A 565 -8.06 -0.35 -0.31
C ASP A 565 -7.30 0.99 -0.45
N SER A 566 -7.36 1.59 -1.64
CA SER A 566 -6.70 2.87 -1.94
C SER A 566 -7.21 4.01 -1.05
N LYS A 567 -8.49 3.98 -0.67
CA LYS A 567 -9.12 5.04 0.13
C LYS A 567 -8.60 5.03 1.56
N THR A 568 -8.65 3.87 2.22
CA THR A 568 -8.12 3.65 3.57
C THR A 568 -6.61 3.84 3.62
N TYR A 569 -5.88 3.51 2.54
CA TYR A 569 -4.47 3.87 2.42
C TYR A 569 -4.28 5.39 2.44
N PHE A 570 -5.07 6.11 1.64
CA PHE A 570 -4.99 7.57 1.63
C PHE A 570 -5.29 8.17 3.00
N ASP A 571 -6.39 7.76 3.64
CA ASP A 571 -6.85 8.31 4.91
C ASP A 571 -5.90 7.97 6.08
N ASN A 572 -5.27 6.78 6.09
CA ASN A 572 -4.46 6.33 7.22
C ASN A 572 -2.95 6.50 7.04
N ILE A 573 -2.48 6.69 5.81
CA ILE A 573 -1.04 6.78 5.47
C ILE A 573 -0.72 8.10 4.76
N CYS A 574 -1.48 8.49 3.72
CA CYS A 574 -1.18 9.72 2.98
C CYS A 574 -1.60 10.99 3.72
N ASN A 575 -2.71 10.93 4.46
CA ASN A 575 -3.30 12.05 5.18
C ASN A 575 -3.77 11.61 6.59
N PRO A 576 -2.87 11.11 7.45
CA PRO A 576 -3.25 10.63 8.76
C PRO A 576 -3.83 11.78 9.59
N ILE A 577 -5.03 11.58 10.15
CA ILE A 577 -5.61 12.51 11.12
C ILE A 577 -4.67 12.55 12.34
N GLU A 578 -4.32 13.76 12.79
CA GLU A 578 -3.33 14.05 13.84
C GLU A 578 -3.35 13.05 15.01
N GLY A 579 -2.18 12.47 15.35
CA GLY A 579 -1.95 11.86 16.67
C GLY A 579 -1.24 10.50 16.74
N LYS A 580 -0.84 9.85 15.64
CA LYS A 580 -0.11 8.56 15.69
C LYS A 580 0.99 8.41 14.64
N ASN A 581 2.03 9.23 14.74
CA ASN A 581 3.24 9.06 13.95
C ASN A 581 4.15 8.00 14.58
N GLN A 582 4.34 6.87 13.90
CA GLN A 582 5.54 6.05 14.09
C GLN A 582 6.61 6.48 13.09
N PRO A 583 7.90 6.51 13.47
CA PRO A 583 8.99 6.82 12.55
C PRO A 583 9.04 5.88 11.35
N VAL A 584 9.31 6.48 10.17
CA VAL A 584 9.65 5.80 8.91
C VAL A 584 10.96 4.99 8.99
N SER A 585 11.80 5.19 10.03
CA SER A 585 13.14 4.58 10.08
C SER A 585 13.16 3.07 10.29
N SER A 586 12.05 2.43 10.70
CA SER A 586 11.98 0.97 10.84
C SER A 586 11.94 0.23 9.49
N LYS A 587 11.71 0.94 8.37
CA LYS A 587 11.58 0.33 7.03
C LYS A 587 12.90 -0.22 6.49
N LEU A 588 14.02 0.49 6.70
CA LEU A 588 15.32 0.07 6.17
C LEU A 588 15.86 -1.17 6.90
N GLN A 589 15.69 -1.24 8.23
CA GLN A 589 16.18 -2.37 9.05
C GLN A 589 15.55 -3.72 8.68
N GLU A 590 14.27 -3.76 8.28
CA GLU A 590 13.64 -4.99 7.78
C GLU A 590 14.10 -5.34 6.35
N GLY A 591 14.41 -4.32 5.53
CA GLY A 591 14.96 -4.47 4.19
C GLY A 591 16.42 -4.94 4.18
N THR A 592 17.28 -4.41 5.06
CA THR A 592 18.70 -4.78 5.16
C THR A 592 18.89 -6.20 5.69
N LYS A 593 18.01 -6.69 6.58
CA LYS A 593 18.00 -8.09 7.03
C LYS A 593 17.84 -9.11 5.89
N LEU A 594 17.27 -8.74 4.75
CA LEU A 594 17.22 -9.61 3.56
C LEU A 594 18.59 -9.80 2.91
N PHE A 595 19.53 -8.87 3.16
CA PHE A 595 20.84 -8.81 2.51
C PHE A 595 22.01 -9.10 3.47
N ASP A 596 21.79 -9.04 4.79
CA ASP A 596 22.80 -9.29 5.84
C ASP A 596 23.39 -10.73 5.88
N SER A 597 22.96 -11.64 5.01
CA SER A 597 23.37 -13.05 5.05
C SER A 597 24.78 -13.37 4.51
N LEU A 598 25.61 -12.37 4.20
CA LEU A 598 26.87 -12.57 3.48
C LEU A 598 28.04 -11.83 4.11
N VAL A 599 28.46 -12.25 5.30
CA VAL A 599 29.85 -12.10 5.72
C VAL A 599 30.28 -13.44 6.32
N GLU A 600 30.96 -14.26 5.51
CA GLU A 600 31.80 -15.32 6.09
C GLU A 600 32.80 -14.62 7.01
N GLN A 601 32.80 -14.97 8.30
CA GLN A 601 33.83 -14.49 9.21
C GLN A 601 35.18 -15.00 8.71
N ASP A 602 36.00 -14.08 8.18
CA ASP A 602 37.38 -14.37 7.85
C ASP A 602 38.11 -14.79 9.13
N GLN A 603 38.66 -16.01 9.12
CA GLN A 603 39.34 -16.60 10.26
C GLN A 603 40.60 -15.81 10.69
N SER A 604 41.08 -14.88 9.86
CA SER A 604 42.22 -14.00 10.17
C SER A 604 41.87 -12.80 11.07
N VAL A 605 40.57 -12.54 11.31
CA VAL A 605 40.10 -11.41 12.13
C VAL A 605 39.80 -11.88 13.54
N THR A 606 40.54 -11.35 14.53
CA THR A 606 40.25 -11.59 15.94
C THR A 606 39.33 -10.50 16.48
N ILE A 607 38.14 -10.87 16.95
CA ILE A 607 37.25 -9.93 17.65
C ILE A 607 37.78 -9.74 19.07
N ILE A 608 38.18 -8.52 19.40
CA ILE A 608 38.64 -8.14 20.73
C ILE A 608 37.42 -7.83 21.60
N ARG A 609 36.53 -6.98 21.08
CA ARG A 609 35.36 -6.49 21.81
C ARG A 609 34.33 -5.92 20.86
N ILE A 610 33.05 -6.15 21.14
CA ILE A 610 31.94 -5.45 20.50
C ILE A 610 31.17 -4.74 21.60
N VAL A 611 30.93 -3.45 21.42
CA VAL A 611 30.21 -2.60 22.35
C VAL A 611 28.92 -2.15 21.69
N ASP A 612 27.82 -2.79 22.08
CA ASP A 612 26.44 -2.43 21.74
C ASP A 612 26.18 -2.27 20.23
N GLU A 613 26.86 -3.10 19.41
CA GLU A 613 26.85 -3.08 17.93
C GLU A 613 27.38 -1.78 17.28
N SER A 614 27.56 -0.70 18.05
CA SER A 614 28.01 0.61 17.55
C SER A 614 29.53 0.79 17.57
N VAL A 615 30.29 0.10 18.44
CA VAL A 615 31.77 0.14 18.38
C VAL A 615 32.35 -1.26 18.42
N GLY A 616 33.09 -1.63 17.38
CA GLY A 616 33.80 -2.90 17.25
C GLY A 616 35.31 -2.72 17.33
N PHE A 617 35.97 -3.55 18.13
CA PHE A 617 37.41 -3.66 18.26
C PHE A 617 37.86 -4.99 17.69
N PHE A 618 38.72 -4.94 16.69
CA PHE A 618 39.25 -6.10 16.01
C PHE A 618 40.77 -6.03 15.95
N LYS A 619 41.41 -7.18 15.81
CA LYS A 619 42.83 -7.30 15.54
C LYS A 619 43.01 -8.14 14.29
N ILE A 620 43.74 -7.59 13.32
CA ILE A 620 44.08 -8.25 12.06
C ILE A 620 45.61 -8.23 12.00
N GLN A 621 46.23 -9.40 12.09
CA GLN A 621 47.69 -9.52 12.18
C GLN A 621 48.27 -8.60 13.29
N ASP A 622 49.06 -7.59 12.91
CA ASP A 622 49.76 -6.69 13.82
C ASP A 622 49.06 -5.33 14.03
N PHE A 623 47.93 -5.09 13.36
CA PHE A 623 47.17 -3.83 13.50
C PHE A 623 45.80 -4.03 14.14
N GLY A 624 45.40 -3.05 14.95
CA GLY A 624 44.08 -2.94 15.54
C GLY A 624 43.14 -2.19 14.60
N VAL A 625 41.88 -2.63 14.54
CA VAL A 625 40.81 -1.94 13.80
C VAL A 625 39.73 -1.56 14.80
N VAL A 626 39.37 -0.28 14.83
CA VAL A 626 38.26 0.24 15.62
C VAL A 626 37.18 0.69 14.65
N LYS A 627 36.15 -0.13 14.48
CA LYS A 627 34.98 0.22 13.68
C LYS A 627 34.02 1.03 14.55
N ILE A 628 33.69 2.24 14.12
CA ILE A 628 32.77 3.13 14.82
C ILE A 628 31.56 3.37 13.94
N ILE A 629 30.41 2.89 14.39
CA ILE A 629 29.07 3.12 13.85
C ILE A 629 28.36 3.99 14.90
N SER A 630 27.99 5.22 14.55
CA SER A 630 27.66 6.23 15.55
C SER A 630 26.24 6.08 16.12
N GLU A 631 26.13 5.80 17.42
CA GLU A 631 24.91 5.87 18.23
C GLU A 631 25.12 6.68 19.52
N GLU A 632 24.08 6.84 20.35
CA GLU A 632 24.17 7.55 21.64
C GLU A 632 25.06 6.79 22.62
N ILE A 633 26.19 7.39 23.04
CA ILE A 633 27.11 6.73 23.98
C ILE A 633 26.61 6.89 25.42
N SER A 634 26.24 5.77 26.06
CA SER A 634 25.99 5.70 27.50
C SER A 634 27.28 5.66 28.32
N ASN A 635 27.20 5.98 29.62
CA ASN A 635 28.38 5.91 30.52
C ASN A 635 29.00 4.51 30.57
N THR A 636 28.17 3.45 30.56
CA THR A 636 28.64 2.06 30.54
C THR A 636 29.36 1.75 29.22
N MET A 637 28.85 2.26 28.11
CA MET A 637 29.46 2.12 26.79
C MET A 637 30.84 2.78 26.75
N LEU A 638 30.98 3.98 27.34
CA LEU A 638 32.24 4.70 27.40
C LEU A 638 33.37 3.89 28.05
N MET A 639 33.08 3.25 29.18
CA MET A 639 34.03 2.40 29.90
C MET A 639 34.51 1.23 29.03
N ASN A 640 33.58 0.58 28.32
CA ASN A 640 33.88 -0.53 27.44
C ASN A 640 34.66 -0.09 26.19
N ILE A 641 34.37 1.10 25.66
CA ILE A 641 35.14 1.70 24.56
C ILE A 641 36.59 1.94 25.01
N ILE A 642 36.77 2.61 26.15
CA ILE A 642 38.11 2.87 26.73
C ILE A 642 38.88 1.56 26.92
N GLN A 643 38.23 0.53 27.45
CA GLN A 643 38.85 -0.78 27.66
C GLN A 643 39.25 -1.46 26.33
N GLY A 644 38.42 -1.36 25.29
CA GLY A 644 38.76 -1.85 23.96
C GLY A 644 40.01 -1.18 23.38
N PHE A 645 40.16 0.15 23.54
CA PHE A 645 41.40 0.83 23.17
C PHE A 645 42.60 0.38 23.99
N LYS A 646 42.46 0.15 25.30
CA LYS A 646 43.56 -0.39 26.12
C LYS A 646 44.03 -1.77 25.63
N GLU A 647 43.10 -2.62 25.20
CA GLU A 647 43.41 -3.96 24.66
C GLU A 647 44.15 -3.90 23.32
N LEU A 648 44.02 -2.81 22.56
CA LEU A 648 44.75 -2.58 21.32
C LEU A 648 46.09 -1.85 21.49
N ALA A 649 46.46 -1.39 22.68
CA ALA A 649 47.56 -0.46 22.97
C ALA A 649 48.94 -0.79 22.33
N ASN A 650 49.20 -2.06 21.99
CA ASN A 650 50.46 -2.52 21.38
C ASN A 650 50.40 -2.66 19.84
N THR A 651 49.42 -2.06 19.17
CA THR A 651 49.20 -2.18 17.71
C THR A 651 49.18 -0.80 17.04
N SER A 652 49.35 -0.69 15.73
CA SER A 652 48.89 0.51 14.99
C SER A 652 47.37 0.46 14.80
N VAL A 653 46.69 1.61 14.73
CA VAL A 653 45.23 1.65 14.78
C VAL A 653 44.61 2.17 13.48
N VAL A 654 43.73 1.37 12.89
CA VAL A 654 42.82 1.80 11.84
C VAL A 654 41.49 2.21 12.48
N LEU A 655 41.14 3.49 12.33
CA LEU A 655 39.82 4.01 12.67
C LEU A 655 38.91 3.78 11.46
N ASP A 656 38.16 2.68 11.48
CA ASP A 656 37.18 2.37 10.44
C ASP A 656 35.88 3.13 10.70
N LEU A 657 35.68 4.15 9.88
CA LEU A 657 34.51 5.01 9.89
C LEU A 657 33.62 4.76 8.66
N SER A 658 33.85 3.67 7.93
CA SER A 658 33.01 3.25 6.82
C SER A 658 31.59 2.95 7.31
N ASP A 659 30.60 3.29 6.51
CA ASP A 659 29.16 3.08 6.79
C ASP A 659 28.63 3.88 8.00
N ASN A 660 29.40 4.84 8.52
CA ASN A 660 28.96 5.66 9.64
C ASN A 660 28.10 6.84 9.17
N GLY A 661 26.78 6.75 9.22
CA GLY A 661 25.90 7.86 8.81
C GLY A 661 26.00 9.14 9.66
N GLY A 662 26.69 9.09 10.81
CA GLY A 662 26.71 10.13 11.84
C GLY A 662 25.84 9.76 13.05
N GLY A 663 25.54 10.74 13.92
CA GLY A 663 24.72 10.50 15.10
C GLY A 663 24.70 11.70 16.04
N TYR A 664 25.04 11.48 17.31
CA TYR A 664 24.98 12.51 18.34
C TYR A 664 26.28 13.30 18.46
N LEU A 665 26.18 14.61 18.73
CA LEU A 665 27.34 15.48 18.85
C LEU A 665 28.27 15.06 20.01
N SER A 666 27.71 14.50 21.10
CA SER A 666 28.48 13.99 22.24
C SER A 666 29.52 12.94 21.85
N VAL A 667 29.23 12.12 20.84
CA VAL A 667 30.15 11.11 20.28
C VAL A 667 31.39 11.77 19.69
N VAL A 668 31.20 12.84 18.94
CA VAL A 668 32.29 13.64 18.36
C VAL A 668 33.18 14.20 19.45
N LEU A 669 32.56 14.85 20.43
CA LEU A 669 33.29 15.48 21.53
C LEU A 669 34.11 14.44 22.29
N PHE A 670 33.52 13.27 22.58
CA PHE A 670 34.23 12.18 23.23
C PHE A 670 35.42 11.67 22.42
N PHE A 671 35.22 11.21 21.18
CA PHE A 671 36.32 10.62 20.39
C PHE A 671 37.41 11.65 20.08
N SER A 672 37.06 12.89 19.77
CA SER A 672 38.04 13.95 19.51
C SER A 672 38.87 14.27 20.75
N ILE A 673 38.27 14.35 21.96
CA ILE A 673 39.02 14.58 23.20
C ILE A 673 39.82 13.34 23.60
N PHE A 674 39.24 12.16 23.45
CA PHE A 674 39.84 10.91 23.92
C PHE A 674 41.07 10.51 23.10
N LEU A 675 40.98 10.60 21.78
CA LEU A 675 42.09 10.28 20.88
C LEU A 675 43.10 11.44 20.81
N PHE A 676 42.65 12.69 20.89
CA PHE A 676 43.47 13.88 20.68
C PHE A 676 43.20 14.97 21.74
N PRO A 677 43.60 14.75 23.01
CA PRO A 677 43.19 15.58 24.16
C PRO A 677 43.68 17.03 24.13
N ASN A 678 44.73 17.32 23.34
CA ASN A 678 45.34 18.65 23.26
C ASN A 678 44.62 19.61 22.31
N ASN A 679 43.66 19.13 21.51
CA ASN A 679 42.97 19.93 20.51
C ASN A 679 41.54 20.30 20.97
N TYR A 680 41.03 21.43 20.48
CA TYR A 680 39.64 21.84 20.71
C TYR A 680 38.72 21.05 19.76
N PRO A 681 37.69 20.32 20.26
CA PRO A 681 37.01 19.29 19.49
C PRO A 681 35.86 19.80 18.60
N THR A 682 35.74 21.11 18.38
CA THR A 682 34.62 21.70 17.63
C THR A 682 35.05 22.75 16.61
N PHE A 683 34.16 23.01 15.65
CA PHE A 683 34.32 24.04 14.64
C PHE A 683 33.38 25.22 14.91
N ASP A 684 33.83 26.43 14.57
CA ASP A 684 32.97 27.61 14.52
C ASP A 684 31.74 27.37 13.65
N SER A 685 30.56 27.58 14.22
CA SER A 685 29.28 27.49 13.52
C SER A 685 28.54 28.82 13.53
N ASP A 686 27.81 29.13 12.47
CA ASP A 686 26.87 30.25 12.42
C ASP A 686 25.59 29.86 11.68
N MET A 687 24.55 30.66 11.85
CA MET A 687 23.27 30.43 11.21
C MET A 687 22.69 31.70 10.60
N ARG A 688 21.92 31.54 9.53
CA ARG A 688 21.18 32.62 8.88
C ARG A 688 20.07 33.15 9.80
N ILE A 689 20.01 34.46 9.99
CA ILE A 689 18.98 35.11 10.83
C ILE A 689 17.90 35.75 9.96
N SER A 690 16.83 34.99 9.72
CA SER A 690 15.61 35.47 9.07
C SER A 690 14.69 36.21 10.06
N LYS A 691 13.60 36.80 9.57
CA LYS A 691 12.56 37.40 10.42
C LYS A 691 11.89 36.34 11.31
N GLN A 692 11.59 35.17 10.73
CA GLN A 692 10.96 34.05 11.44
C GLN A 692 11.92 33.47 12.48
N MET A 693 13.18 33.23 12.11
CA MET A 693 14.21 32.72 13.01
C MET A 693 14.41 33.65 14.21
N ARG A 694 14.43 34.97 13.97
CA ARG A 694 14.52 35.97 15.03
C ARG A 694 13.38 35.85 16.03
N LEU A 695 12.14 35.75 15.55
CA LEU A 695 10.96 35.64 16.42
C LEU A 695 11.03 34.40 17.32
N VAL A 696 11.34 33.23 16.74
CA VAL A 696 11.31 31.97 17.48
C VAL A 696 12.45 31.88 18.50
N ILE A 697 13.67 32.29 18.12
CA ILE A 697 14.81 32.31 19.05
C ILE A 697 14.55 33.32 20.19
N THR A 698 14.05 34.53 19.88
CA THR A 698 13.70 35.51 20.91
C THR A 698 12.67 34.96 21.89
N GLU A 699 11.66 34.23 21.42
CA GLU A 699 10.67 33.62 22.29
C GLU A 699 11.27 32.49 23.14
N GLN A 700 12.14 31.66 22.58
CA GLN A 700 12.83 30.63 23.34
C GLN A 700 13.63 31.22 24.53
N PHE A 701 14.38 32.30 24.31
CA PHE A 701 15.10 32.96 25.41
C PHE A 701 14.17 33.46 26.54
N LYS A 702 12.89 33.76 26.25
CA LYS A 702 11.89 34.12 27.27
C LYS A 702 11.34 32.90 27.98
N LEU A 703 11.00 31.85 27.23
CA LEU A 703 10.38 30.63 27.76
C LEU A 703 11.34 29.84 28.66
N LYS A 704 12.66 29.93 28.42
CA LYS A 704 13.69 29.16 29.15
C LYS A 704 13.41 27.66 29.19
N THR A 705 12.67 27.16 28.19
CA THR A 705 12.33 25.73 28.11
C THR A 705 13.54 24.97 27.62
N LEU A 706 14.09 24.09 28.45
CA LEU A 706 15.12 23.14 28.04
C LEU A 706 14.46 22.09 27.12
N ASN A 707 15.12 21.74 26.01
CA ASN A 707 14.69 20.73 25.03
C ASN A 707 13.73 21.17 23.91
N ASN A 708 13.77 22.41 23.43
CA ASN A 708 13.20 22.70 22.11
C ASN A 708 14.26 22.83 21.02
N ILE A 709 13.83 22.79 19.77
CA ILE A 709 14.73 22.75 18.60
C ILE A 709 15.54 24.02 18.38
N PHE A 710 15.13 25.13 19.02
CA PHE A 710 15.78 26.43 18.97
C PHE A 710 16.56 26.74 20.24
N ASP A 711 16.74 25.76 21.12
CA ASP A 711 17.49 25.89 22.35
C ASP A 711 19.00 26.01 22.06
N VAL A 712 19.58 27.12 22.50
CA VAL A 712 21.00 27.46 22.31
C VAL A 712 21.81 27.35 23.60
N SER A 713 21.21 26.88 24.70
CA SER A 713 21.86 26.78 26.01
C SER A 713 23.11 25.89 26.04
N GLY A 714 23.21 24.91 25.14
CA GLY A 714 24.40 24.06 24.96
C GLY A 714 25.51 24.69 24.10
N THR A 715 25.40 25.98 23.75
CA THR A 715 26.36 26.67 22.88
C THR A 715 26.84 27.98 23.51
N ILE A 716 28.10 28.32 23.23
CA ILE A 716 28.76 29.55 23.70
C ILE A 716 29.32 30.35 22.53
N ASN A 717 29.58 31.63 22.77
CA ASN A 717 30.22 32.50 21.78
C ASN A 717 31.67 32.04 21.55
N SER A 718 31.99 31.72 20.28
CA SER A 718 33.31 31.21 19.87
C SER A 718 34.50 32.14 20.20
N LYS A 719 34.27 33.44 20.30
CA LYS A 719 35.34 34.42 20.54
C LYS A 719 35.52 34.70 22.04
N THR A 720 34.43 34.81 22.79
CA THR A 720 34.47 35.20 24.20
C THR A 720 34.41 34.03 25.17
N HIS A 721 34.06 32.83 24.68
CA HIS A 721 33.80 31.65 25.51
C HIS A 721 32.73 31.86 26.59
N ALA A 722 31.81 32.81 26.36
CA ALA A 722 30.72 33.13 27.27
C ALA A 722 29.37 32.62 26.72
N ASN A 723 28.47 32.24 27.64
CA ASN A 723 27.08 31.93 27.32
C ASN A 723 26.37 33.14 26.72
N PHE A 724 25.49 32.90 25.75
CA PHE A 724 24.61 33.94 25.22
C PHE A 724 23.60 34.37 26.28
N THR A 725 23.55 35.66 26.57
CA THR A 725 22.69 36.20 27.63
C THR A 725 21.26 36.47 27.18
N ASN A 726 21.07 36.74 25.89
CA ASN A 726 19.80 37.01 25.25
C ASN A 726 19.88 36.75 23.74
N ALA A 727 18.75 36.87 23.03
CA ALA A 727 18.69 36.60 21.60
C ALA A 727 19.52 37.59 20.76
N ASP A 728 19.59 38.88 21.13
CA ASP A 728 20.36 39.88 20.39
C ASP A 728 21.88 39.65 20.49
N ASP A 729 22.33 39.13 21.64
CA ASP A 729 23.72 38.68 21.85
C ASP A 729 24.08 37.51 20.91
N LEU A 730 23.16 36.55 20.69
CA LEU A 730 23.34 35.50 19.68
C LEU A 730 23.31 36.05 18.26
N PHE A 731 22.35 36.92 17.93
CA PHE A 731 22.20 37.45 16.58
C PHE A 731 23.41 38.29 16.17
N GLY A 732 23.90 39.14 17.06
CA GLY A 732 24.94 40.12 16.74
C GLY A 732 24.55 41.01 15.55
N ASN A 733 25.56 41.59 14.90
CA ASN A 733 25.42 42.46 13.73
C ASN A 733 26.24 41.95 12.53
N ASN A 734 26.35 40.63 12.37
CA ASN A 734 27.17 40.03 11.32
C ASN A 734 26.41 40.00 9.99
N VAL A 735 27.03 40.56 8.95
CA VAL A 735 26.52 40.52 7.57
C VAL A 735 27.55 39.82 6.70
N TYR A 736 27.14 38.73 6.07
CA TYR A 736 27.99 37.96 5.16
C TYR A 736 27.36 37.85 3.79
N THR A 737 28.20 37.77 2.76
CA THR A 737 27.77 37.42 1.40
C THR A 737 27.96 35.92 1.21
N ARG A 738 26.86 35.17 1.03
CA ARG A 738 26.88 33.74 0.69
C ARG A 738 25.98 33.52 -0.53
N GLY A 739 26.46 32.73 -1.50
CA GLY A 739 25.75 32.53 -2.77
C GLY A 739 25.30 33.82 -3.47
N GLY A 740 26.12 34.87 -3.41
CA GLY A 740 25.86 36.17 -4.03
C GLY A 740 24.82 37.05 -3.31
N VAL A 741 24.35 36.66 -2.12
CA VAL A 741 23.36 37.42 -1.36
C VAL A 741 23.94 37.89 -0.02
N MET A 742 23.79 39.18 0.28
CA MET A 742 24.11 39.74 1.60
C MET A 742 22.95 39.51 2.57
N LYS A 743 23.21 38.80 3.67
CA LYS A 743 22.23 38.53 4.73
C LYS A 743 22.87 38.58 6.12
N ASN A 744 22.01 38.68 7.14
CA ASN A 744 22.40 38.66 8.54
C ASN A 744 22.64 37.23 9.02
N TYR A 745 23.71 37.04 9.79
CA TYR A 745 24.08 35.77 10.41
C TYR A 745 24.34 35.97 11.89
N SER A 746 24.18 34.91 12.67
CA SER A 746 24.48 34.92 14.10
C SER A 746 25.96 35.22 14.36
N ASN A 747 26.27 35.62 15.59
CA ASN A 747 27.60 35.43 16.12
C ASN A 747 27.99 33.94 16.00
N LYS A 748 29.28 33.69 15.78
CA LYS A 748 29.80 32.34 15.70
C LYS A 748 29.74 31.67 17.07
N TYR A 749 29.29 30.43 17.11
CA TYR A 749 29.13 29.64 18.32
C TYR A 749 29.81 28.27 18.21
N ILE A 750 30.14 27.72 19.38
CA ILE A 750 30.78 26.42 19.60
C ILE A 750 30.07 25.69 20.76
N ALA A 751 30.40 24.42 20.99
CA ALA A 751 29.86 23.68 22.13
C ALA A 751 30.33 24.29 23.47
N SER A 752 29.51 24.16 24.51
CA SER A 752 29.82 24.73 25.83
C SER A 752 31.08 24.12 26.45
N ASP A 753 31.96 24.97 26.99
CA ASP A 753 33.14 24.55 27.74
C ASP A 753 32.76 23.75 29.00
N SER A 754 31.58 23.95 29.57
CA SER A 754 31.08 23.11 30.69
C SER A 754 30.98 21.65 30.27
N ASP A 755 30.41 21.40 29.09
CA ASP A 755 30.14 20.06 28.59
C ASP A 755 31.45 19.37 28.20
N LEU A 756 32.37 20.13 27.60
CA LEU A 756 33.73 19.68 27.31
C LEU A 756 34.49 19.31 28.59
N ASN A 757 34.37 20.11 29.65
CA ASN A 757 35.04 19.86 30.91
C ASN A 757 34.52 18.60 31.62
N VAL A 758 33.21 18.33 31.56
CA VAL A 758 32.63 17.09 32.07
C VAL A 758 33.23 15.88 31.36
N ILE A 759 33.32 15.92 30.03
CA ILE A 759 33.91 14.84 29.23
C ILE A 759 35.40 14.67 29.57
N ARG A 760 36.16 15.78 29.66
CA ARG A 760 37.59 15.75 30.03
C ARG A 760 37.83 15.13 31.40
N GLN A 761 37.07 15.55 32.42
CA GLN A 761 37.18 15.00 33.77
C GLN A 761 36.88 13.50 33.78
N TYR A 762 35.86 13.07 33.05
CA TYR A 762 35.50 11.66 32.95
C TYR A 762 36.63 10.83 32.30
N ILE A 763 37.21 11.31 31.20
CA ILE A 763 38.34 10.63 30.53
C ILE A 763 39.59 10.58 31.43
N GLN A 764 39.96 11.70 32.06
CA GLN A 764 41.14 11.80 32.93
C GLN A 764 41.06 10.85 34.13
N ASN A 765 39.87 10.64 34.69
CA ASN A 765 39.66 9.72 35.81
C ASN A 765 39.81 8.24 35.43
N LEU A 766 39.78 7.91 34.14
CA LEU A 766 39.66 6.53 33.65
C LEU A 766 40.88 6.02 32.89
N THR A 767 41.81 6.92 32.52
CA THR A 767 42.86 6.59 31.56
C THR A 767 44.23 7.20 31.87
N THR A 768 45.28 6.41 31.65
CA THR A 768 46.59 6.90 31.23
C THR A 768 46.50 7.33 29.77
N SER A 769 47.34 8.26 29.32
CA SER A 769 47.33 8.65 27.90
C SER A 769 47.48 7.42 27.00
N LEU A 770 46.73 7.37 25.91
CA LEU A 770 46.91 6.34 24.90
C LEU A 770 48.35 6.42 24.35
N PRO A 771 48.95 5.28 23.96
CA PRO A 771 50.36 5.23 23.53
C PRO A 771 50.59 5.82 22.13
N TRP A 772 49.51 6.00 21.36
CA TRP A 772 49.56 6.38 19.95
C TRP A 772 49.74 7.87 19.74
N LYS A 773 50.55 8.19 18.72
CA LYS A 773 50.65 9.51 18.12
C LYS A 773 49.75 9.58 16.88
N PRO A 774 49.49 10.78 16.33
CA PRO A 774 48.71 10.90 15.10
C PRO A 774 49.25 10.06 13.93
N GLU A 775 50.58 9.84 13.85
CA GLU A 775 51.20 8.99 12.82
C GLU A 775 50.86 7.50 12.93
N ASP A 776 50.42 7.04 14.11
CA ASP A 776 50.06 5.64 14.37
C ASP A 776 48.59 5.33 14.00
N TYR A 777 47.83 6.34 13.60
CA TYR A 777 46.44 6.22 13.17
C TYR A 777 46.29 6.30 11.65
N ILE A 778 45.33 5.54 11.12
CA ILE A 778 44.80 5.72 9.77
C ILE A 778 43.28 5.76 9.84
N ILE A 779 42.64 6.71 9.16
CA ILE A 779 41.19 6.69 8.95
C ILE A 779 40.88 5.83 7.72
N LEU A 780 39.97 4.88 7.86
CA LEU A 780 39.37 4.14 6.75
C LEU A 780 37.92 4.61 6.54
N THR A 781 37.54 4.89 5.30
CA THR A 781 36.17 5.33 4.99
C THR A 781 35.74 5.00 3.56
N ASN A 782 34.44 4.80 3.34
CA ASN A 782 33.80 4.74 2.02
C ASN A 782 33.14 6.08 1.61
N GLY A 783 33.36 7.13 2.42
CA GLY A 783 32.88 8.48 2.21
C GLY A 783 31.41 8.71 2.56
N VAL A 784 30.67 7.70 3.06
CA VAL A 784 29.33 7.90 3.63
C VAL A 784 29.49 8.64 4.96
N CYS A 785 29.69 9.96 4.88
CA CYS A 785 30.21 10.77 5.96
C CYS A 785 29.32 11.96 6.32
N GLY A 786 28.41 11.74 7.27
CA GLY A 786 27.46 12.75 7.72
C GLY A 786 27.56 13.09 9.20
N SER A 787 27.07 14.28 9.57
CA SER A 787 26.86 14.72 10.94
C SER A 787 28.09 14.47 11.84
N SER A 788 27.91 13.78 12.96
CA SER A 788 28.99 13.47 13.90
C SER A 788 30.22 12.84 13.26
N TYR A 789 30.05 11.94 12.29
CA TYR A 789 31.20 11.31 11.64
C TYR A 789 31.99 12.33 10.83
N ALA A 790 31.33 13.19 10.05
CA ALA A 790 32.03 14.24 9.29
C ALA A 790 32.86 15.14 10.19
N LEU A 791 32.37 15.44 11.40
CA LEU A 791 33.12 16.21 12.37
C LEU A 791 34.33 15.45 12.93
N ILE A 792 34.19 14.16 13.26
CA ILE A 792 35.30 13.33 13.73
C ILE A 792 36.36 13.20 12.63
N ALA A 793 35.97 12.77 11.43
CA ALA A 793 36.88 12.55 10.30
C ALA A 793 37.66 13.82 9.97
N LYS A 794 36.93 14.94 9.88
CA LYS A 794 37.51 16.24 9.57
C LYS A 794 38.40 16.74 10.71
N HIS A 795 38.01 16.55 11.97
CA HIS A 795 38.83 16.98 13.10
C HIS A 795 40.14 16.20 13.19
N VAL A 796 40.05 14.88 13.05
CA VAL A 796 41.19 13.97 13.09
C VAL A 796 42.12 14.20 11.90
N ALA A 797 41.58 14.44 10.70
CA ALA A 797 42.39 14.77 9.52
C ALA A 797 42.99 16.19 9.57
N GLU A 798 42.18 17.23 9.79
CA GLU A 798 42.62 18.64 9.64
C GLU A 798 43.42 19.18 10.84
N PHE A 799 43.09 18.78 12.07
CA PHE A 799 43.79 19.27 13.27
C PHE A 799 44.91 18.36 13.75
N ASN A 800 44.88 17.08 13.38
CA ASN A 800 45.86 16.09 13.85
C ASN A 800 46.71 15.48 12.72
N ASN A 801 46.49 15.83 11.46
CA ASN A 801 47.24 15.33 10.29
C ASN A 801 47.24 13.80 10.16
N VAL A 802 46.18 13.13 10.59
CA VAL A 802 46.03 11.68 10.44
C VAL A 802 45.75 11.33 8.98
N THR A 803 46.44 10.31 8.46
CA THR A 803 46.25 9.86 7.07
C THR A 803 44.88 9.22 6.88
N THR A 804 44.20 9.56 5.80
CA THR A 804 42.90 8.97 5.44
C THR A 804 43.01 8.15 4.17
N VAL A 805 42.50 6.92 4.24
CA VAL A 805 42.34 6.01 3.11
C VAL A 805 40.85 5.92 2.82
N ALA A 806 40.49 6.37 1.62
CA ALA A 806 39.12 6.28 1.12
C ALA A 806 39.00 5.08 0.17
N VAL A 807 37.94 4.29 0.31
CA VAL A 807 37.68 3.10 -0.49
C VAL A 807 36.51 3.38 -1.44
N SER A 808 36.64 2.87 -2.67
CA SER A 808 35.65 3.04 -3.74
C SER A 808 35.56 4.50 -4.25
N GLY A 809 34.57 4.80 -5.10
CA GLY A 809 34.41 6.07 -5.78
C GLY A 809 34.31 5.91 -7.30
N ILE A 810 34.46 7.00 -8.05
CA ILE A 810 34.45 6.99 -9.52
C ILE A 810 35.87 7.27 -10.03
N VAL A 811 36.36 6.53 -11.02
CA VAL A 811 37.75 6.67 -11.56
C VAL A 811 38.07 8.10 -12.01
N SER A 812 37.09 8.84 -12.54
CA SER A 812 37.28 10.23 -12.96
C SER A 812 37.44 11.21 -11.79
N ASN A 813 37.12 10.80 -10.56
CA ASN A 813 37.29 11.60 -9.34
C ASN A 813 38.05 10.81 -8.27
N LEU A 814 39.37 10.99 -8.25
CA LEU A 814 40.28 10.27 -7.34
C LEU A 814 40.20 10.73 -5.88
N LEU A 815 39.46 11.81 -5.59
CA LEU A 815 39.32 12.37 -4.25
C LEU A 815 37.88 12.23 -3.77
N LEU A 816 37.70 11.74 -2.55
CA LEU A 816 36.42 11.73 -1.85
C LEU A 816 36.37 12.80 -0.77
N SER A 817 35.21 13.39 -0.56
CA SER A 817 35.00 14.40 0.48
C SER A 817 34.86 13.81 1.89
N TYR A 818 35.38 14.52 2.90
CA TYR A 818 35.17 14.23 4.33
C TYR A 818 33.77 14.57 4.86
N SER A 819 32.90 15.12 4.02
CA SER A 819 31.59 15.60 4.44
C SER A 819 30.64 15.47 3.26
N SER A 820 29.69 14.57 3.38
CA SER A 820 28.73 14.28 2.32
C SER A 820 27.88 15.50 1.96
N PHE A 821 27.61 16.43 2.87
CA PHE A 821 26.69 17.56 2.60
C PHE A 821 27.16 18.88 3.21
N THR A 822 26.40 19.96 2.93
CA THR A 822 26.74 21.31 3.37
C THR A 822 26.89 21.39 4.88
N GLY A 823 28.03 21.92 5.33
CA GLY A 823 28.27 22.19 6.75
C GLY A 823 28.69 20.98 7.58
N GLY A 824 28.62 19.75 7.05
CA GLY A 824 29.04 18.52 7.73
C GLY A 824 28.23 18.13 8.98
N GLN A 825 27.39 19.02 9.51
CA GLN A 825 26.54 18.80 10.68
C GLN A 825 25.20 19.54 10.55
N THR A 826 24.25 19.18 11.40
CA THR A 826 23.02 19.97 11.57
C THR A 826 23.32 21.24 12.38
N GLY A 827 22.98 22.42 11.85
CA GLY A 827 22.69 23.57 12.71
C GLY A 827 21.36 23.34 13.44
N LEU A 828 21.19 23.93 14.64
CA LEU A 828 20.02 23.85 15.56
C LEU A 828 18.90 22.89 15.12
N LYS A 829 18.67 21.82 15.90
CA LYS A 829 17.73 20.67 15.78
C LYS A 829 16.44 20.84 14.92
N LEU A 830 16.52 21.33 13.70
CA LEU A 830 15.36 21.57 12.83
C LEU A 830 14.96 20.28 12.11
N CYS A 831 14.45 19.32 12.88
CA CYS A 831 13.56 18.28 12.34
C CYS A 831 12.12 18.70 12.70
N SER A 832 11.46 19.45 11.82
CA SER A 832 10.01 19.60 11.92
C SER A 832 9.36 18.33 11.37
N ARG A 833 8.85 17.46 12.26
CA ARG A 833 7.73 16.57 11.94
C ARG A 833 6.46 17.38 12.16
N GLU A 834 5.63 17.51 11.13
CA GLU A 834 4.20 17.81 11.31
C GLU A 834 3.49 16.57 11.87
#